data_AF-A0A0L6JQQ7-F1
#
_entry.id   AF-A0A0L6JQQ7-F1
#
_cell.length_a   1.000
_cell.length_b   1.000
_cell.length_c   1.000
_cell.angle_alpha   90.00
_cell.angle_beta   90.00
_cell.angle_gamma   90.00
#
_symmetry.space_group_name_H-M   'P 1'
#
loop_
_entity.id
_entity.type
_entity.pdbx_description
1 polymer ?
#
loop_
_entity_poly.entity_id
_entity_poly.type
_entity_poly.pdbx_seq_one_letter_code
_entity_poly.pdbx_strand_id
1 'polypeptide(L)'
;MCTYLVKGQRIDLANYLGNSSVLLLAFGWADSSISLDVSAFPLGSSEKVQFDDDFVFYNNPHTFDGGIILANDGKSINVDLVKIPERITKIAFSLSIYDDDLKIDNFSKLHGAYVQVICTVTKKVLLQYNLSQDMFSNERAIVAFEIYKYRDKWKFAAVGSGFTNGLAGICNLYGLEVESPTITPPITGGETANTTSRPLNLKKTWDKKVQPLRHLVLWGWDEDQNPSFLVLYGEHEFKNGNILCDDVKYDKYLIFKGKEGHLPAFKSIKKMNSWDFSHLAPYEKIVLPYFIGLTYEQIVEKIEFQNTKFHGFRIAKNPNMVMKLPECYSQHFNLFVGILGNQNIYMRKKMLNQLVKSNPPKEVYTLLFSIASTEAISGLFLELAKTSNPILFDEAKALIPSNMTWAEIGYAKGVKRCADIYITALDPILREGKIYWININVSKMDLKLIRIRGKDLPQDKVLDGAAYRKFAKKRYLRSLQQYYNWQTRQYINYPEHYEASHYSDGKSLKIIDFKNTLQEAEVLGLADIIGKIGYFVDAPRLTYYFKGNSNKKALEYFQRYIRRVINCYADTDEDKFIEALKALLTSYTNIDYVNDKGESFTFNKFIKFYLYNDFNEKPPENMQTWQQWRDYYEWFNTDHFMRIQGRYEYRKDIWDRHLDAAADIALEANIDPVVKACYFILKDSPNLNMFISNIEYDKLVKLALVSYYPLASMFMDILVKKVDSTNDFDMMLLLSFIRCSDKRLKSMALAYFERTGGRFTPEFAANFIMLPNLSDWADLFSTGIHNLSVEQFAAFLNHIIHNHQKGLNPDQVSENINDILMQHSSKVREADPSLRIKIFDSIINALFDIPKLPEWHCAFLEEVIFAYSFEELDEILKEVAIPLRAASSRNKKIISILEAIKCKNIPMDAQILDVLESSTSRIISMLLDIIAMFKENLIDKPSTILILLESEVPIANQLAKEVFSSLPQEKQKKLHSMIIDSPVERAYSFGLLQLDSIYGERIPGEFIVQMLEHGSPEVKAYISSKVDSTIENFSIETKELFIYYVKTLLLLPNRNSKSKQRVYDSLPRFVSTFPDKLSEIESILINIGASNIIIDAERALVALAKIRKEGAVHAG
;
A
#
# COMPACT_ATOMS: atom_id res chain seq x y z
N MET A 1 -47.59 -9.77 -42.00
CA MET A 1 -48.36 -9.39 -40.80
C MET A 1 -48.01 -10.42 -39.72
N CYS A 2 -47.57 -9.98 -38.54
CA CYS A 2 -47.26 -10.86 -37.41
C CYS A 2 -48.58 -11.24 -36.71
N THR A 3 -48.77 -12.52 -36.38
CA THR A 3 -49.96 -13.00 -35.64
C THR A 3 -49.67 -13.08 -34.14
N TYR A 4 -50.47 -12.40 -33.32
CA TYR A 4 -50.38 -12.46 -31.87
C TYR A 4 -51.17 -13.64 -31.32
N LEU A 5 -50.57 -14.39 -30.39
CA LEU A 5 -51.15 -15.59 -29.79
C LEU A 5 -51.55 -15.34 -28.33
N VAL A 6 -52.57 -16.06 -27.87
CA VAL A 6 -52.99 -16.11 -26.46
C VAL A 6 -52.78 -17.52 -25.87
N LYS A 7 -52.72 -17.63 -24.53
CA LYS A 7 -52.53 -18.90 -23.83
C LYS A 7 -53.56 -19.95 -24.28
N GLY A 8 -53.11 -21.15 -24.60
CA GLY A 8 -53.93 -22.27 -25.09
C GLY A 8 -54.15 -22.31 -26.60
N GLN A 9 -53.79 -21.26 -27.35
CA GLN A 9 -54.00 -21.20 -28.79
C GLN A 9 -53.03 -22.14 -29.55
N ARG A 10 -53.56 -22.85 -30.55
CA ARG A 10 -52.81 -23.81 -31.39
C ARG A 10 -52.91 -23.43 -32.87
N ILE A 11 -51.79 -23.47 -33.58
CA ILE A 11 -51.73 -23.11 -35.01
C ILE A 11 -50.84 -24.06 -35.80
N ASP A 12 -51.12 -24.20 -37.10
CA ASP A 12 -50.31 -25.02 -38.02
C ASP A 12 -49.13 -24.21 -38.55
N LEU A 13 -47.90 -24.62 -38.20
CA LEU A 13 -46.68 -23.89 -38.60
C LEU A 13 -46.43 -23.95 -40.11
N ALA A 14 -46.94 -24.98 -40.80
CA ALA A 14 -46.78 -25.12 -42.25
C ALA A 14 -47.42 -23.94 -43.02
N ASN A 15 -48.50 -23.36 -42.50
CA ASN A 15 -49.19 -22.22 -43.12
C ASN A 15 -48.37 -20.92 -43.09
N TYR A 16 -47.34 -20.84 -42.23
CA TYR A 16 -46.53 -19.64 -42.01
C TYR A 16 -45.09 -19.78 -42.51
N LEU A 17 -44.61 -21.03 -42.67
CA LEU A 17 -43.22 -21.34 -43.00
C LEU A 17 -42.88 -21.42 -44.49
N GLY A 18 -43.89 -21.57 -45.37
CA GLY A 18 -43.67 -21.82 -46.79
C GLY A 18 -42.79 -23.06 -47.01
N ASN A 19 -41.74 -22.95 -47.82
CA ASN A 19 -40.77 -24.04 -48.08
C ASN A 19 -39.63 -24.11 -47.04
N SER A 20 -39.61 -23.26 -46.00
CA SER A 20 -38.52 -23.23 -45.01
C SER A 20 -38.77 -24.24 -43.90
N SER A 21 -37.80 -25.13 -43.65
CA SER A 21 -37.83 -26.04 -42.49
C SER A 21 -37.24 -25.42 -41.21
N VAL A 22 -36.55 -24.28 -41.32
CA VAL A 22 -35.81 -23.69 -40.22
C VAL A 22 -36.51 -22.46 -39.64
N LEU A 23 -36.70 -22.49 -38.32
CA LEU A 23 -37.30 -21.46 -37.48
C LEU A 23 -36.25 -20.87 -36.54
N LEU A 24 -36.36 -19.57 -36.25
CA LEU A 24 -35.66 -18.94 -35.14
C LEU A 24 -36.70 -18.54 -34.08
N LEU A 25 -36.57 -19.09 -32.89
CA LEU A 25 -37.40 -18.79 -31.73
C LEU A 25 -36.63 -17.78 -30.88
N ALA A 26 -37.14 -16.57 -30.72
CA ALA A 26 -36.50 -15.52 -29.93
C ALA A 26 -37.32 -15.23 -28.67
N PHE A 27 -36.65 -15.21 -27.52
CA PHE A 27 -37.24 -14.92 -26.22
C PHE A 27 -36.80 -13.52 -25.79
N GLY A 28 -37.72 -12.74 -25.25
CA GLY A 28 -37.43 -11.38 -24.78
C GLY A 28 -38.24 -11.03 -23.54
N TRP A 29 -37.77 -10.03 -22.80
CA TRP A 29 -38.42 -9.46 -21.62
C TRP A 29 -37.94 -8.02 -21.44
N ALA A 30 -38.67 -7.21 -20.66
CA ALA A 30 -38.44 -5.77 -20.59
C ALA A 30 -37.11 -5.39 -19.91
N ASP A 31 -36.76 -6.10 -18.83
CA ASP A 31 -35.54 -5.83 -18.06
C ASP A 31 -34.42 -6.82 -18.41
N SER A 32 -33.51 -6.39 -19.28
CA SER A 32 -32.39 -7.21 -19.76
C SER A 32 -31.36 -7.56 -18.67
N SER A 33 -31.44 -6.95 -17.47
CA SER A 33 -30.58 -7.27 -16.33
C SER A 33 -30.99 -8.56 -15.61
N ILE A 34 -32.25 -8.99 -15.78
CA ILE A 34 -32.76 -10.27 -15.29
C ILE A 34 -32.22 -11.37 -16.20
N SER A 35 -31.43 -12.28 -15.64
CA SER A 35 -30.94 -13.46 -16.35
C SER A 35 -31.96 -14.59 -16.25
N LEU A 36 -32.51 -14.98 -17.39
CA LEU A 36 -33.37 -16.15 -17.52
C LEU A 36 -32.70 -17.15 -18.45
N ASP A 37 -32.75 -18.41 -18.05
CA ASP A 37 -32.30 -19.50 -18.90
C ASP A 37 -33.43 -19.92 -19.85
N VAL A 38 -33.13 -19.86 -21.14
CA VAL A 38 -33.97 -20.48 -22.18
C VAL A 38 -33.54 -21.93 -22.33
N SER A 39 -34.51 -22.85 -22.26
CA SER A 39 -34.26 -24.26 -22.53
C SER A 39 -35.28 -24.89 -23.47
N ALA A 40 -34.90 -25.98 -24.13
CA ALA A 40 -35.80 -26.80 -24.93
C ALA A 40 -35.74 -28.28 -24.51
N PHE A 41 -36.91 -28.89 -24.42
CA PHE A 41 -37.13 -30.28 -24.04
C PHE A 41 -37.75 -31.03 -25.21
N PRO A 42 -36.97 -31.81 -25.98
CA PRO A 42 -37.49 -32.61 -27.06
C PRO A 42 -38.09 -33.91 -26.51
N LEU A 43 -39.40 -34.05 -26.68
CA LEU A 43 -40.22 -35.09 -26.06
C LEU A 43 -40.66 -36.13 -27.09
N GLY A 44 -40.58 -37.39 -26.68
CA GLY A 44 -41.11 -38.51 -27.45
C GLY A 44 -42.60 -38.73 -27.23
N SER A 45 -43.10 -39.86 -27.76
CA SER A 45 -44.50 -40.28 -27.61
C SER A 45 -44.92 -40.53 -26.14
N SER A 46 -43.94 -40.74 -25.24
CA SER A 46 -44.15 -40.86 -23.80
C SER A 46 -44.28 -39.52 -23.07
N GLU A 47 -44.23 -38.38 -23.78
CA GLU A 47 -44.17 -37.02 -23.22
C GLU A 47 -42.97 -36.75 -22.28
N LYS A 48 -41.95 -37.60 -22.35
CA LYS A 48 -40.69 -37.44 -21.64
C LYS A 48 -39.55 -37.16 -22.62
N VAL A 49 -38.54 -36.43 -22.16
CA VAL A 49 -37.27 -36.32 -22.88
C VAL A 49 -36.66 -37.71 -22.92
N GLN A 50 -36.46 -38.24 -24.13
CA GLN A 50 -35.98 -39.61 -24.31
C GLN A 50 -34.48 -39.75 -24.06
N PHE A 51 -33.73 -38.65 -24.21
CA PHE A 51 -32.31 -38.54 -23.91
C PHE A 51 -32.07 -37.17 -23.30
N ASP A 52 -31.52 -37.08 -22.11
CA ASP A 52 -31.26 -35.82 -21.36
C ASP A 52 -30.30 -34.89 -22.05
N ASP A 53 -29.62 -35.46 -23.00
CA ASP A 53 -28.63 -34.87 -23.81
C ASP A 53 -29.27 -34.21 -25.07
N ASP A 54 -30.57 -34.43 -25.31
CA ASP A 54 -31.43 -33.61 -26.15
C ASP A 54 -31.99 -32.40 -25.40
N PHE A 55 -31.87 -32.36 -24.06
CA PHE A 55 -32.22 -31.15 -23.29
C PHE A 55 -31.25 -30.04 -23.67
N VAL A 56 -31.77 -29.02 -24.34
CA VAL A 56 -30.98 -27.88 -24.81
C VAL A 56 -31.03 -26.80 -23.76
N PHE A 57 -29.87 -26.42 -23.22
CA PHE A 57 -29.70 -25.34 -22.25
C PHE A 57 -28.25 -24.80 -22.33
N TYR A 58 -27.88 -23.82 -21.49
CA TYR A 58 -26.59 -23.13 -21.62
C TYR A 58 -25.34 -24.06 -21.60
N ASN A 59 -25.35 -25.15 -20.83
CA ASN A 59 -24.25 -26.12 -20.80
C ASN A 59 -24.33 -27.19 -21.91
N ASN A 60 -25.48 -27.32 -22.58
CA ASN A 60 -25.69 -28.21 -23.70
C ASN A 60 -26.47 -27.46 -24.81
N PRO A 61 -25.81 -26.57 -25.57
CA PRO A 61 -26.50 -25.57 -26.40
C PRO A 61 -27.07 -26.12 -27.71
N HIS A 62 -27.10 -27.43 -27.92
CA HIS A 62 -27.71 -28.01 -29.12
C HIS A 62 -28.16 -29.45 -28.87
N THR A 63 -29.23 -29.86 -29.54
CA THR A 63 -29.54 -31.28 -29.68
C THR A 63 -28.48 -31.94 -30.54
N PHE A 64 -28.30 -33.23 -30.32
CA PHE A 64 -27.27 -34.01 -30.98
C PHE A 64 -27.39 -34.02 -32.53
N ASP A 65 -28.61 -34.04 -33.05
CA ASP A 65 -28.96 -33.98 -34.47
C ASP A 65 -28.75 -32.58 -35.10
N GLY A 66 -28.44 -31.57 -34.29
CA GLY A 66 -28.33 -30.17 -34.73
C GLY A 66 -29.65 -29.59 -35.22
N GLY A 67 -30.77 -30.26 -34.92
CA GLY A 67 -32.12 -29.82 -35.24
C GLY A 67 -32.64 -28.76 -34.28
N ILE A 68 -32.08 -28.64 -33.07
CA ILE A 68 -32.36 -27.55 -32.13
C ILE A 68 -31.03 -26.99 -31.63
N ILE A 69 -30.82 -25.69 -31.75
CA ILE A 69 -29.55 -25.04 -31.39
C ILE A 69 -29.87 -23.75 -30.64
N LEU A 70 -29.50 -23.68 -29.36
CA LEU A 70 -29.44 -22.45 -28.58
C LEU A 70 -28.30 -21.58 -29.10
N ALA A 71 -28.64 -20.35 -29.49
CA ALA A 71 -27.69 -19.38 -29.99
C ALA A 71 -26.78 -18.86 -28.86
N ASN A 72 -25.62 -18.31 -29.23
CA ASN A 72 -24.64 -17.77 -28.28
C ASN A 72 -25.15 -16.55 -27.47
N ASP A 73 -26.32 -16.02 -27.80
CA ASP A 73 -26.99 -14.96 -27.04
C ASP A 73 -27.73 -15.50 -25.80
N GLY A 74 -27.92 -16.82 -25.69
CA GLY A 74 -28.66 -17.49 -24.62
C GLY A 74 -30.17 -17.23 -24.63
N LYS A 75 -30.68 -16.49 -25.61
CA LYS A 75 -32.08 -16.03 -25.69
C LYS A 75 -32.79 -16.47 -26.96
N SER A 76 -32.08 -17.06 -27.91
CA SER A 76 -32.66 -17.51 -29.18
C SER A 76 -32.38 -18.99 -29.45
N ILE A 77 -33.34 -19.71 -30.00
CA ILE A 77 -33.21 -21.12 -30.40
C ILE A 77 -33.53 -21.29 -31.88
N ASN A 78 -32.58 -21.81 -32.66
CA ASN A 78 -32.80 -22.25 -34.02
C ASN A 78 -33.37 -23.67 -34.02
N VAL A 79 -34.46 -23.90 -34.75
CA VAL A 79 -35.09 -25.22 -34.91
C VAL A 79 -35.20 -25.56 -36.39
N ASP A 80 -34.49 -26.59 -36.84
CA ASP A 80 -34.60 -27.18 -38.18
C ASP A 80 -35.50 -28.41 -38.11
N LEU A 81 -36.79 -28.22 -38.43
CA LEU A 81 -37.85 -29.22 -38.29
C LEU A 81 -37.64 -30.49 -39.14
N VAL A 82 -36.75 -30.44 -40.15
CA VAL A 82 -36.37 -31.59 -41.00
C VAL A 82 -35.28 -32.43 -40.35
N LYS A 83 -34.43 -31.83 -39.50
CA LYS A 83 -33.39 -32.55 -38.77
C LYS A 83 -33.92 -33.22 -37.49
N ILE A 84 -35.06 -32.74 -36.98
CA ILE A 84 -35.74 -33.34 -35.82
C ILE A 84 -36.10 -34.82 -36.14
N PRO A 85 -35.52 -35.80 -35.41
CA PRO A 85 -35.76 -37.21 -35.67
C PRO A 85 -37.21 -37.59 -35.38
N GLU A 86 -37.77 -38.57 -36.11
CA GLU A 86 -39.17 -38.98 -36.00
C GLU A 86 -39.60 -39.42 -34.59
N ARG A 87 -38.65 -39.84 -33.74
CA ARG A 87 -38.92 -40.19 -32.34
C ARG A 87 -39.39 -39.00 -31.50
N ILE A 88 -39.07 -37.77 -31.92
CA ILE A 88 -39.45 -36.53 -31.23
C ILE A 88 -40.78 -36.08 -31.82
N THR A 89 -41.84 -36.25 -31.03
CA THR A 89 -43.20 -35.90 -31.43
C THR A 89 -43.62 -34.54 -30.90
N LYS A 90 -42.89 -33.97 -29.95
CA LYS A 90 -43.16 -32.68 -29.30
C LYS A 90 -41.86 -32.05 -28.82
N ILE A 91 -41.78 -30.74 -28.77
CA ILE A 91 -40.66 -29.98 -28.20
C ILE A 91 -41.25 -28.90 -27.32
N ALA A 92 -40.99 -28.96 -26.01
CA ALA A 92 -41.41 -27.93 -25.06
C ALA A 92 -40.28 -26.93 -24.85
N PHE A 93 -40.61 -25.64 -24.77
CA PHE A 93 -39.63 -24.58 -24.57
C PHE A 93 -39.92 -23.84 -23.27
N SER A 94 -38.89 -23.64 -22.45
CA SER A 94 -39.03 -23.05 -21.12
C SER A 94 -38.18 -21.81 -20.91
N LEU A 95 -38.61 -21.00 -19.94
CA LEU A 95 -37.81 -19.97 -19.29
C LEU A 95 -37.69 -20.32 -17.81
N SER A 96 -36.50 -20.23 -17.22
CA SER A 96 -36.29 -20.42 -15.77
C SER A 96 -35.40 -19.35 -15.18
N ILE A 97 -35.64 -19.01 -13.92
CA ILE A 97 -34.73 -18.15 -13.14
C ILE A 97 -33.55 -19.02 -12.69
N TYR A 98 -32.33 -18.56 -12.95
CA TYR A 98 -31.11 -19.25 -12.54
C TYR A 98 -30.90 -19.12 -11.02
N ASP A 99 -30.72 -20.23 -10.30
CA ASP A 99 -30.76 -20.25 -8.83
C ASP A 99 -29.64 -19.44 -8.14
N ASP A 100 -28.50 -19.17 -8.82
CA ASP A 100 -27.42 -18.33 -8.26
C ASP A 100 -27.53 -16.82 -8.63
N ASP A 101 -28.53 -16.40 -9.41
CA ASP A 101 -28.72 -15.00 -9.90
C ASP A 101 -30.12 -14.46 -9.52
N LEU A 102 -30.38 -14.37 -8.21
CA LEU A 102 -31.68 -14.04 -7.60
C LEU A 102 -32.06 -12.54 -7.71
N LYS A 103 -32.04 -11.95 -8.91
CA LYS A 103 -32.54 -10.57 -9.13
C LYS A 103 -34.07 -10.47 -9.04
N ILE A 104 -34.78 -11.56 -9.34
CA ILE A 104 -36.21 -11.73 -9.09
C ILE A 104 -36.48 -13.09 -8.43
N ASP A 105 -37.42 -13.13 -7.49
CA ASP A 105 -37.72 -14.36 -6.75
C ASP A 105 -38.63 -15.32 -7.52
N ASN A 106 -39.43 -14.80 -8.46
CA ASN A 106 -40.39 -15.55 -9.27
C ASN A 106 -40.86 -14.72 -10.50
N PHE A 107 -41.54 -15.38 -11.43
CA PHE A 107 -42.01 -14.80 -12.70
C PHE A 107 -43.16 -13.77 -12.53
N SER A 108 -43.78 -13.64 -11.35
CA SER A 108 -44.77 -12.57 -11.10
C SER A 108 -44.13 -11.17 -11.09
N LYS A 109 -42.81 -11.09 -10.97
CA LYS A 109 -42.04 -9.83 -11.03
C LYS A 109 -41.40 -9.57 -12.40
N LEU A 110 -41.63 -10.45 -13.39
CA LEU A 110 -41.05 -10.33 -14.72
C LEU A 110 -42.00 -9.57 -15.66
N HIS A 111 -41.58 -8.37 -16.09
CA HIS A 111 -42.38 -7.54 -17.00
C HIS A 111 -42.03 -7.75 -18.47
N GLY A 112 -43.05 -7.68 -19.33
CA GLY A 112 -42.89 -7.62 -20.79
C GLY A 112 -42.25 -8.85 -21.42
N ALA A 113 -42.38 -10.04 -20.81
CA ALA A 113 -41.86 -11.28 -21.37
C ALA A 113 -42.64 -11.72 -22.63
N TYR A 114 -41.94 -12.14 -23.66
CA TYR A 114 -42.54 -12.59 -24.92
C TYR A 114 -41.68 -13.64 -25.62
N VAL A 115 -42.32 -14.36 -26.53
CA VAL A 115 -41.70 -15.29 -27.48
C VAL A 115 -42.08 -14.87 -28.89
N GLN A 116 -41.11 -14.83 -29.79
CA GLN A 116 -41.31 -14.62 -31.22
C GLN A 116 -40.84 -15.82 -32.04
N VAL A 117 -41.61 -16.17 -33.05
CA VAL A 117 -41.23 -17.15 -34.08
C VAL A 117 -40.89 -16.40 -35.35
N ILE A 118 -39.63 -16.49 -35.77
CA ILE A 118 -39.05 -15.72 -36.87
C ILE A 118 -38.69 -16.66 -38.02
N CYS A 119 -39.09 -16.30 -39.24
CA CYS A 119 -38.68 -17.01 -40.44
C CYS A 119 -37.20 -16.73 -40.73
N THR A 120 -36.39 -17.78 -40.83
CA THR A 120 -34.94 -17.64 -41.06
C THR A 120 -34.58 -17.09 -42.44
N VAL A 121 -35.44 -17.30 -43.45
CA VAL A 121 -35.27 -16.83 -44.83
C VAL A 121 -35.73 -15.39 -45.00
N THR A 122 -36.95 -15.06 -44.58
CA THR A 122 -37.52 -13.71 -44.77
C THR A 122 -37.16 -12.73 -43.67
N LYS A 123 -36.58 -13.22 -42.55
CA LYS A 123 -36.27 -12.46 -41.33
C LYS A 123 -37.46 -11.74 -40.69
N LYS A 124 -38.70 -12.09 -41.07
CA LYS A 124 -39.93 -11.51 -40.51
C LYS A 124 -40.42 -12.32 -39.32
N VAL A 125 -40.92 -11.62 -38.30
CA VAL A 125 -41.68 -12.23 -37.19
C VAL A 125 -43.00 -12.76 -37.74
N LEU A 126 -43.20 -14.07 -37.62
CA LEU A 126 -44.41 -14.77 -38.06
C LEU A 126 -45.45 -14.78 -36.95
N LEU A 127 -45.01 -15.09 -35.73
CA LEU A 127 -45.87 -15.27 -34.55
C LEU A 127 -45.24 -14.57 -33.34
N GLN A 128 -46.08 -14.01 -32.47
CA GLN A 128 -45.65 -13.48 -31.17
C GLN A 128 -46.61 -13.91 -30.07
N TYR A 129 -46.07 -14.46 -28.97
CA TYR A 129 -46.81 -14.80 -27.77
C TYR A 129 -46.28 -13.97 -26.60
N ASN A 130 -47.11 -13.11 -26.03
CA ASN A 130 -46.76 -12.33 -24.84
C ASN A 130 -47.15 -13.10 -23.58
N LEU A 131 -46.19 -13.29 -22.68
CA LEU A 131 -46.36 -13.93 -21.38
C LEU A 131 -46.77 -12.83 -20.38
N SER A 132 -48.05 -12.70 -20.07
CA SER A 132 -48.52 -11.64 -19.16
C SER A 132 -48.19 -11.97 -17.71
N GLN A 133 -47.88 -10.94 -16.93
CA GLN A 133 -47.45 -11.02 -15.53
C GLN A 133 -48.50 -11.70 -14.65
N ASP A 134 -49.78 -11.42 -14.91
CA ASP A 134 -50.94 -11.96 -14.19
C ASP A 134 -51.11 -13.49 -14.35
N MET A 135 -50.33 -14.14 -15.22
CA MET A 135 -50.36 -15.60 -15.41
C MET A 135 -49.59 -16.37 -14.34
N PHE A 136 -48.74 -15.72 -13.54
CA PHE A 136 -47.82 -16.35 -12.59
C PHE A 136 -47.85 -15.62 -11.24
N SER A 137 -47.73 -16.36 -10.14
CA SER A 137 -47.73 -15.83 -8.77
C SER A 137 -46.41 -16.11 -8.04
N ASN A 138 -46.03 -17.38 -7.93
CA ASN A 138 -44.86 -17.82 -7.16
C ASN A 138 -43.89 -18.70 -7.95
N GLU A 139 -44.12 -18.86 -9.25
CA GLU A 139 -43.40 -19.80 -10.09
C GLU A 139 -42.02 -19.28 -10.49
N ARG A 140 -41.00 -20.15 -10.43
CA ARG A 140 -39.59 -19.85 -10.71
C ARG A 140 -39.12 -20.38 -12.06
N ALA A 141 -39.96 -21.13 -12.76
CA ALA A 141 -39.77 -21.53 -14.14
C ALA A 141 -41.12 -21.65 -14.85
N ILE A 142 -41.12 -21.52 -16.17
CA ILE A 142 -42.31 -21.61 -17.02
C ILE A 142 -42.01 -22.44 -18.27
N VAL A 143 -42.96 -23.27 -18.70
CA VAL A 143 -43.03 -23.81 -20.06
C VAL A 143 -43.82 -22.81 -20.90
N ALA A 144 -43.12 -22.07 -21.75
CA ALA A 144 -43.66 -20.96 -22.52
C ALA A 144 -44.57 -21.45 -23.66
N PHE A 145 -44.09 -22.39 -24.48
CA PHE A 145 -44.85 -22.95 -25.61
C PHE A 145 -44.29 -24.31 -26.03
N GLU A 146 -45.05 -25.01 -26.87
CA GLU A 146 -44.68 -26.30 -27.44
C GLU A 146 -44.79 -26.30 -28.97
N ILE A 147 -43.89 -27.01 -29.62
CA ILE A 147 -43.98 -27.36 -31.05
C ILE A 147 -44.19 -28.87 -31.15
N TYR A 148 -45.26 -29.35 -31.78
CA TYR A 148 -45.62 -30.78 -31.77
C TYR A 148 -46.11 -31.28 -33.13
N LYS A 149 -45.92 -32.57 -33.41
CA LYS A 149 -46.33 -33.22 -34.65
C LYS A 149 -47.78 -33.69 -34.51
N TYR A 150 -48.62 -33.35 -35.49
CA TYR A 150 -50.00 -33.82 -35.60
C TYR A 150 -50.30 -34.17 -37.05
N ARG A 151 -50.63 -35.44 -37.33
CA ARG A 151 -50.84 -35.97 -38.70
C ARG A 151 -49.70 -35.56 -39.66
N ASP A 152 -48.47 -35.82 -39.22
CA ASP A 152 -47.22 -35.52 -39.92
C ASP A 152 -46.89 -34.04 -40.21
N LYS A 153 -47.63 -33.11 -39.60
CA LYS A 153 -47.33 -31.67 -39.66
C LYS A 153 -46.96 -31.11 -38.30
N TRP A 154 -46.00 -30.17 -38.27
CA TRP A 154 -45.62 -29.45 -37.05
C TRP A 154 -46.59 -28.33 -36.74
N LYS A 155 -47.03 -28.26 -35.49
CA LYS A 155 -47.94 -27.25 -34.96
C LYS A 155 -47.31 -26.55 -33.78
N PHE A 156 -47.70 -25.29 -33.55
CA PHE A 156 -47.32 -24.51 -32.38
C PHE A 156 -48.48 -24.46 -31.38
N ALA A 157 -48.20 -24.57 -30.09
CA ALA A 157 -49.14 -24.40 -28.99
C ALA A 157 -48.60 -23.39 -27.96
N ALA A 158 -49.32 -22.30 -27.71
CA ALA A 158 -49.01 -21.38 -26.63
C ALA A 158 -49.43 -22.01 -25.28
N VAL A 159 -48.48 -22.28 -24.38
CA VAL A 159 -48.73 -23.08 -23.16
C VAL A 159 -48.79 -22.20 -21.90
N GLY A 160 -47.71 -21.49 -21.59
CA GLY A 160 -47.64 -20.60 -20.42
C GLY A 160 -47.94 -21.27 -19.07
N SER A 161 -47.33 -22.42 -18.79
CA SER A 161 -47.50 -23.16 -17.51
C SER A 161 -46.31 -22.92 -16.58
N GLY A 162 -46.56 -22.57 -15.32
CA GLY A 162 -45.50 -22.24 -14.37
C GLY A 162 -45.19 -23.36 -13.36
N PHE A 163 -44.00 -23.30 -12.78
CA PHE A 163 -43.43 -24.28 -11.85
C PHE A 163 -42.73 -23.57 -10.68
N THR A 164 -43.17 -23.83 -9.45
CA THR A 164 -42.61 -23.25 -8.22
C THR A 164 -41.23 -23.83 -7.89
N ASN A 165 -41.00 -25.12 -8.17
CA ASN A 165 -39.73 -25.81 -7.92
C ASN A 165 -38.63 -25.51 -8.97
N GLY A 166 -38.73 -24.36 -9.66
CA GLY A 166 -37.77 -23.92 -10.65
C GLY A 166 -37.59 -24.89 -11.83
N LEU A 167 -36.42 -24.82 -12.48
CA LEU A 167 -36.08 -25.68 -13.61
C LEU A 167 -36.11 -27.16 -13.23
N ALA A 168 -35.72 -27.51 -11.99
CA ALA A 168 -35.77 -28.88 -11.47
C ALA A 168 -37.18 -29.48 -11.53
N GLY A 169 -38.23 -28.69 -11.28
CA GLY A 169 -39.61 -29.12 -11.43
C GLY A 169 -39.98 -29.50 -12.88
N ILE A 170 -39.51 -28.72 -13.86
CA ILE A 170 -39.74 -28.99 -15.29
C ILE A 170 -38.91 -30.20 -15.74
N CYS A 171 -37.66 -30.30 -15.29
CA CYS A 171 -36.80 -31.45 -15.51
C CYS A 171 -37.48 -32.74 -15.04
N ASN A 172 -37.95 -32.79 -13.78
CA ASN A 172 -38.67 -33.95 -13.25
C ASN A 172 -39.97 -34.24 -14.03
N LEU A 173 -40.72 -33.19 -14.41
CA LEU A 173 -41.93 -33.34 -15.22
C LEU A 173 -41.63 -34.01 -16.57
N TYR A 174 -40.53 -33.65 -17.22
CA TYR A 174 -40.14 -34.24 -18.51
C TYR A 174 -39.16 -35.41 -18.38
N GLY A 175 -38.93 -35.92 -17.17
CA GLY A 175 -38.20 -37.17 -16.92
C GLY A 175 -36.69 -37.05 -16.83
N LEU A 176 -36.17 -35.85 -16.58
CA LEU A 176 -34.76 -35.55 -16.33
C LEU A 176 -34.50 -35.47 -14.81
N GLU A 177 -33.44 -36.11 -14.31
CA GLU A 177 -33.03 -36.05 -12.90
C GLU A 177 -32.15 -34.82 -12.59
N VAL A 178 -32.43 -34.10 -11.48
CA VAL A 178 -31.67 -32.92 -11.03
C VAL A 178 -31.32 -33.05 -9.54
N GLU A 179 -30.04 -32.93 -9.17
CA GLU A 179 -29.59 -32.91 -7.77
C GLU A 179 -30.05 -31.59 -7.08
N SER A 180 -30.79 -31.69 -5.98
CA SER A 180 -31.34 -30.54 -5.22
C SER A 180 -30.52 -30.20 -3.96
N PRO A 181 -30.44 -28.93 -3.52
CA PRO A 181 -29.92 -28.58 -2.19
C PRO A 181 -30.89 -29.06 -1.09
N THR A 182 -30.35 -29.75 -0.09
CA THR A 182 -31.08 -30.49 0.96
C THR A 182 -31.90 -29.61 1.90
N ILE A 183 -33.18 -29.94 2.07
CA ILE A 183 -33.90 -29.85 3.36
C ILE A 183 -34.16 -31.30 3.80
N THR A 184 -33.72 -31.68 5.01
CA THR A 184 -34.02 -32.97 5.64
C THR A 184 -34.93 -32.73 6.85
N PRO A 185 -35.99 -33.52 7.05
CA PRO A 185 -35.98 -34.45 8.19
C PRO A 185 -36.80 -35.75 7.90
N PRO A 186 -36.97 -36.66 8.88
CA PRO A 186 -35.99 -37.45 9.63
C PRO A 186 -35.96 -38.93 9.15
N ILE A 187 -34.94 -39.64 9.63
CA ILE A 187 -34.71 -41.08 9.41
C ILE A 187 -35.83 -41.93 10.03
N THR A 188 -36.40 -42.85 9.27
CA THR A 188 -36.88 -44.15 9.79
C THR A 188 -36.73 -45.26 8.73
N GLY A 189 -36.06 -46.34 9.12
CA GLY A 189 -36.33 -47.71 8.65
C GLY A 189 -35.65 -48.21 7.38
N GLY A 190 -34.67 -49.11 7.56
CA GLY A 190 -34.64 -50.42 6.89
C GLY A 190 -34.30 -50.52 5.39
N GLU A 191 -33.18 -51.23 5.15
CA GLU A 191 -32.90 -52.09 3.99
C GLU A 191 -32.35 -51.51 2.66
N THR A 192 -31.20 -52.09 2.29
CA THR A 192 -30.57 -52.20 0.95
C THR A 192 -30.08 -50.91 0.29
N ALA A 193 -28.83 -50.53 0.63
CA ALA A 193 -28.09 -49.49 -0.04
C ALA A 193 -27.59 -49.94 -1.43
N ASN A 194 -28.34 -49.56 -2.46
CA ASN A 194 -27.88 -49.50 -3.85
C ASN A 194 -26.93 -48.30 -4.02
N THR A 195 -25.66 -48.51 -4.41
CA THR A 195 -24.93 -47.50 -5.18
C THR A 195 -23.78 -48.06 -5.99
N THR A 196 -23.97 -48.00 -7.31
CA THR A 196 -22.97 -47.84 -8.39
C THR A 196 -23.71 -47.99 -9.72
N SER A 197 -24.78 -47.21 -9.91
CA SER A 197 -25.37 -47.06 -11.24
C SER A 197 -24.56 -46.03 -12.02
N ARG A 198 -24.22 -46.35 -13.27
CA ARG A 198 -23.88 -45.34 -14.28
C ARG A 198 -25.04 -44.32 -14.35
N PRO A 199 -24.77 -43.02 -14.58
CA PRO A 199 -25.82 -42.01 -14.68
C PRO A 199 -26.87 -42.46 -15.71
N LEU A 200 -28.15 -42.29 -15.40
CA LEU A 200 -29.29 -42.78 -16.19
C LEU A 200 -29.41 -42.16 -17.60
N ASN A 201 -28.53 -41.22 -17.94
CA ASN A 201 -28.73 -40.25 -19.01
C ASN A 201 -27.76 -40.52 -20.18
N LEU A 202 -27.85 -41.75 -20.68
CA LEU A 202 -27.16 -42.32 -21.83
C LEU A 202 -27.62 -41.78 -23.21
N LYS A 203 -26.98 -40.82 -23.89
CA LYS A 203 -27.31 -40.47 -25.31
C LYS A 203 -27.09 -41.65 -26.26
N LYS A 204 -28.14 -42.15 -26.95
CA LYS A 204 -27.95 -43.16 -28.02
C LYS A 204 -27.34 -42.60 -29.30
N THR A 205 -27.25 -41.28 -29.47
CA THR A 205 -26.78 -40.67 -30.71
C THR A 205 -25.44 -39.93 -30.51
N TRP A 206 -24.47 -40.15 -31.40
CA TRP A 206 -23.08 -39.67 -31.30
C TRP A 206 -22.44 -39.30 -32.65
N ASP A 207 -21.54 -38.31 -32.69
CA ASP A 207 -20.95 -37.79 -33.94
C ASP A 207 -20.10 -38.88 -34.59
N LYS A 208 -20.51 -39.36 -35.78
CA LYS A 208 -19.84 -40.43 -36.50
C LYS A 208 -18.39 -40.08 -36.89
N LYS A 209 -17.99 -38.80 -36.90
CA LYS A 209 -16.60 -38.40 -37.16
C LYS A 209 -15.64 -38.89 -36.07
N VAL A 210 -16.13 -39.22 -34.87
CA VAL A 210 -15.33 -39.72 -33.75
C VAL A 210 -16.06 -40.86 -33.06
N GLN A 211 -15.57 -42.11 -33.21
CA GLN A 211 -16.08 -43.23 -32.42
C GLN A 211 -15.84 -42.97 -30.92
N PRO A 212 -16.87 -43.04 -30.06
CA PRO A 212 -16.67 -42.79 -28.65
C PRO A 212 -15.96 -43.96 -27.98
N LEU A 213 -14.83 -43.66 -27.36
CA LEU A 213 -14.17 -44.58 -26.44
C LEU A 213 -14.89 -44.55 -25.09
N ARG A 214 -15.36 -45.70 -24.63
CA ARG A 214 -15.95 -45.89 -23.31
C ARG A 214 -14.96 -46.57 -22.39
N HIS A 215 -15.09 -46.28 -21.11
CA HIS A 215 -14.30 -46.95 -20.08
C HIS A 215 -15.17 -47.32 -18.89
N LEU A 216 -14.75 -48.37 -18.17
CA LEU A 216 -15.35 -48.82 -16.93
C LEU A 216 -14.24 -49.08 -15.91
N VAL A 217 -14.37 -48.53 -14.71
CA VAL A 217 -13.41 -48.75 -13.61
C VAL A 217 -13.97 -49.83 -12.69
N LEU A 218 -13.20 -50.89 -12.50
CA LEU A 218 -13.48 -52.01 -11.62
C LEU A 218 -12.45 -52.04 -10.49
N TRP A 219 -12.91 -52.38 -9.29
CA TRP A 219 -12.10 -52.44 -8.08
C TRP A 219 -11.64 -53.88 -7.84
N GLY A 220 -10.46 -54.04 -7.25
CA GLY A 220 -9.94 -55.36 -6.96
C GLY A 220 -8.55 -55.33 -6.36
N TRP A 221 -7.85 -56.45 -6.51
CA TRP A 221 -6.50 -56.65 -6.02
C TRP A 221 -5.57 -57.12 -7.13
N ASP A 222 -4.31 -56.71 -7.07
CA ASP A 222 -3.26 -57.31 -7.90
C ASP A 222 -2.73 -58.63 -7.28
N GLU A 223 -1.68 -59.18 -7.89
CA GLU A 223 -1.01 -60.42 -7.48
C GLU A 223 -0.44 -60.35 -6.06
N ASP A 224 -0.05 -59.16 -5.62
CA ASP A 224 0.54 -58.89 -4.31
C ASP A 224 -0.52 -58.49 -3.26
N GLN A 225 -1.82 -58.64 -3.59
CA GLN A 225 -2.96 -58.24 -2.78
C GLN A 225 -3.06 -56.73 -2.51
N ASN A 226 -2.45 -55.87 -3.33
CA ASN A 226 -2.63 -54.43 -3.23
C ASN A 226 -3.95 -53.98 -3.87
N PRO A 227 -4.66 -53.02 -3.25
CA PRO A 227 -5.88 -52.46 -3.82
C PRO A 227 -5.55 -51.76 -5.15
N SER A 228 -6.26 -52.15 -6.19
CA SER A 228 -5.92 -51.83 -7.58
C SER A 228 -7.18 -51.56 -8.40
N PHE A 229 -7.00 -50.89 -9.54
CA PHE A 229 -8.09 -50.67 -10.51
C PHE A 229 -7.86 -51.45 -11.79
N LEU A 230 -8.90 -52.10 -12.28
CA LEU A 230 -8.98 -52.61 -13.65
C LEU A 230 -9.84 -51.66 -14.46
N VAL A 231 -9.30 -51.08 -15.52
CA VAL A 231 -10.06 -50.21 -16.43
C VAL A 231 -10.29 -50.93 -17.74
N LEU A 232 -11.54 -51.25 -18.03
CA LEU A 232 -11.95 -51.80 -19.32
C LEU A 232 -12.15 -50.66 -20.30
N TYR A 233 -11.73 -50.85 -21.55
CA TYR A 233 -11.90 -49.93 -22.65
C TYR A 233 -12.62 -50.61 -23.81
N GLY A 234 -13.56 -49.88 -24.41
CA GLY A 234 -14.32 -50.37 -25.55
C GLY A 234 -14.75 -49.21 -26.43
N GLU A 235 -14.54 -49.36 -27.74
CA GLU A 235 -15.14 -48.45 -28.71
C GLU A 235 -16.63 -48.76 -28.82
N HIS A 236 -17.46 -47.73 -28.70
CA HIS A 236 -18.89 -47.90 -28.80
C HIS A 236 -19.29 -47.93 -30.27
N GLU A 237 -19.61 -49.13 -30.75
CA GLU A 237 -20.02 -49.35 -32.14
C GLU A 237 -21.33 -48.62 -32.48
N PHE A 238 -21.51 -48.29 -33.76
CA PHE A 238 -22.73 -47.71 -34.29
C PHE A 238 -23.62 -48.80 -34.91
N LYS A 239 -24.91 -48.80 -34.57
CA LYS A 239 -25.88 -49.74 -35.13
C LYS A 239 -26.36 -49.30 -36.52
N ASN A 240 -26.63 -48.00 -36.70
CA ASN A 240 -27.03 -47.35 -37.97
C ASN A 240 -26.81 -45.83 -37.88
N GLY A 241 -26.09 -45.23 -38.84
CA GLY A 241 -25.87 -43.76 -38.87
C GLY A 241 -25.08 -43.25 -37.65
N ASN A 242 -25.62 -42.25 -36.96
CA ASN A 242 -25.04 -41.67 -35.73
C ASN A 242 -25.55 -42.38 -34.46
N ILE A 243 -26.27 -43.50 -34.55
CA ILE A 243 -26.84 -44.20 -33.39
C ILE A 243 -25.88 -45.28 -32.88
N LEU A 244 -25.52 -45.19 -31.62
CA LEU A 244 -24.70 -46.15 -30.87
C LEU A 244 -25.48 -47.44 -30.58
N CYS A 245 -24.78 -48.58 -30.58
CA CYS A 245 -25.33 -49.87 -30.18
C CYS A 245 -25.81 -49.86 -28.73
N ASP A 246 -26.80 -50.68 -28.37
CA ASP A 246 -27.31 -50.72 -27.00
C ASP A 246 -26.26 -51.19 -25.98
N ASP A 247 -25.35 -52.04 -26.45
CA ASP A 247 -24.23 -52.58 -25.70
C ASP A 247 -22.90 -51.95 -26.12
N VAL A 248 -21.96 -51.92 -25.18
CA VAL A 248 -20.55 -51.63 -25.45
C VAL A 248 -19.76 -52.93 -25.33
N LYS A 249 -18.93 -53.20 -26.34
CA LYS A 249 -17.96 -54.30 -26.31
C LYS A 249 -16.65 -53.76 -25.79
N TYR A 250 -16.25 -54.23 -24.61
CA TYR A 250 -14.94 -53.97 -24.04
C TYR A 250 -13.99 -55.06 -24.52
N ASP A 251 -12.96 -54.65 -25.26
CA ASP A 251 -12.00 -55.56 -25.89
C ASP A 251 -10.55 -55.31 -25.43
N LYS A 252 -10.34 -54.23 -24.67
CA LYS A 252 -9.04 -53.83 -24.11
C LYS A 252 -9.19 -53.58 -22.62
N TYR A 253 -8.12 -53.81 -21.87
CA TYR A 253 -8.08 -53.48 -20.46
C TYR A 253 -6.69 -53.05 -20.01
N LEU A 254 -6.66 -52.33 -18.89
CA LEU A 254 -5.46 -51.90 -18.19
C LEU A 254 -5.62 -52.12 -16.70
N ILE A 255 -4.57 -52.65 -16.07
CA ILE A 255 -4.50 -52.83 -14.63
C ILE A 255 -3.61 -51.72 -14.07
N PHE A 256 -4.18 -50.90 -13.21
CA PHE A 256 -3.47 -49.92 -12.41
C PHE A 256 -3.22 -50.54 -11.05
N LYS A 257 -2.01 -51.07 -10.88
CA LYS A 257 -1.57 -51.72 -9.66
C LYS A 257 -1.34 -50.67 -8.56
N GLY A 258 -1.93 -50.92 -7.40
CA GLY A 258 -1.59 -50.22 -6.16
C GLY A 258 -0.22 -50.66 -5.64
N LYS A 259 0.18 -50.09 -4.50
CA LYS A 259 1.43 -50.48 -3.83
C LYS A 259 1.33 -50.23 -2.33
N GLU A 260 1.79 -51.19 -1.53
CA GLU A 260 1.79 -51.16 -0.06
C GLU A 260 0.43 -50.77 0.54
N GLY A 261 -0.65 -51.33 -0.02
CA GLY A 261 -2.01 -51.04 0.46
C GLY A 261 -2.64 -49.74 -0.05
N HIS A 262 -1.94 -48.94 -0.86
CA HIS A 262 -2.48 -47.72 -1.46
C HIS A 262 -2.94 -47.90 -2.90
N LEU A 263 -4.04 -47.24 -3.25
CA LEU A 263 -4.56 -47.17 -4.61
C LEU A 263 -3.65 -46.36 -5.55
N PRO A 264 -3.62 -46.69 -6.86
CA PRO A 264 -2.79 -46.01 -7.84
C PRO A 264 -3.21 -44.55 -8.09
N ALA A 265 -2.27 -43.74 -8.56
CA ALA A 265 -2.52 -42.34 -8.95
C ALA A 265 -3.24 -42.25 -10.33
N PHE A 266 -4.36 -41.53 -10.42
CA PHE A 266 -5.19 -41.45 -11.64
C PHE A 266 -4.54 -40.66 -12.79
N LYS A 267 -3.57 -39.78 -12.51
CA LYS A 267 -2.87 -39.05 -13.58
C LYS A 267 -1.98 -39.94 -14.47
N SER A 268 -1.67 -41.16 -14.03
CA SER A 268 -1.01 -42.18 -14.86
C SER A 268 -1.87 -42.62 -16.07
N ILE A 269 -3.20 -42.50 -15.97
CA ILE A 269 -4.18 -42.85 -17.02
C ILE A 269 -4.07 -41.96 -18.27
N LYS A 270 -3.46 -40.76 -18.18
CA LYS A 270 -3.43 -39.77 -19.29
C LYS A 270 -2.17 -39.81 -20.17
N LYS A 271 -1.18 -40.66 -19.86
CA LYS A 271 0.07 -40.81 -20.64
C LYS A 271 0.13 -42.16 -21.35
N MET A 272 -0.96 -42.58 -21.98
CA MET A 272 -1.08 -43.94 -22.53
C MET A 272 -0.76 -43.96 -24.02
N ASN A 273 0.16 -44.85 -24.39
CA ASN A 273 0.44 -45.20 -25.77
C ASN A 273 -0.37 -46.43 -26.16
N SER A 274 -0.56 -46.66 -27.46
CA SER A 274 -1.34 -47.80 -27.97
C SER A 274 -0.83 -49.16 -27.50
N TRP A 275 0.45 -49.27 -27.14
CA TRP A 275 1.12 -50.52 -26.73
C TRP A 275 0.92 -50.89 -25.25
N ASP A 276 0.35 -50.00 -24.44
CA ASP A 276 0.15 -50.26 -23.00
C ASP A 276 -1.04 -51.22 -22.75
N PHE A 277 -1.98 -51.32 -23.70
CA PHE A 277 -3.24 -52.05 -23.55
C PHE A 277 -3.08 -53.57 -23.65
N SER A 278 -3.69 -54.30 -22.71
CA SER A 278 -3.91 -55.75 -22.86
C SER A 278 -5.21 -55.99 -23.62
N HIS A 279 -5.22 -56.98 -24.51
CA HIS A 279 -6.36 -57.32 -25.35
C HIS A 279 -7.06 -58.60 -24.87
N LEU A 280 -8.38 -58.60 -24.85
CA LEU A 280 -9.20 -59.78 -24.58
C LEU A 280 -9.34 -60.62 -25.86
N ALA A 281 -9.31 -61.95 -25.73
CA ALA A 281 -9.57 -62.82 -26.87
C ALA A 281 -11.01 -62.61 -27.39
N PRO A 282 -11.31 -62.90 -28.67
CA PRO A 282 -12.65 -62.66 -29.23
C PRO A 282 -13.81 -63.29 -28.46
N TYR A 283 -13.58 -64.42 -27.79
CA TYR A 283 -14.56 -65.13 -26.95
C TYR A 283 -14.62 -64.63 -25.49
N GLU A 284 -13.67 -63.78 -25.07
CA GLU A 284 -13.57 -63.20 -23.72
C GLU A 284 -14.01 -61.74 -23.68
N LYS A 285 -14.42 -61.17 -24.83
CA LYS A 285 -14.89 -59.78 -24.93
C LYS A 285 -16.11 -59.56 -24.05
N ILE A 286 -16.04 -58.51 -23.23
CA ILE A 286 -17.09 -58.21 -22.27
C ILE A 286 -18.12 -57.31 -22.94
N VAL A 287 -19.36 -57.79 -23.00
CA VAL A 287 -20.50 -57.05 -23.56
C VAL A 287 -21.41 -56.62 -22.43
N LEU A 288 -21.53 -55.30 -22.25
CA LEU A 288 -22.39 -54.73 -21.22
C LEU A 288 -23.38 -53.74 -21.85
N PRO A 289 -24.65 -53.77 -21.43
CA PRO A 289 -25.59 -52.74 -21.83
C PRO A 289 -25.09 -51.40 -21.30
N TYR A 290 -25.02 -50.43 -22.20
CA TYR A 290 -24.50 -49.11 -21.84
C TYR A 290 -25.62 -48.21 -21.33
N PHE A 291 -26.79 -48.26 -21.97
CA PHE A 291 -27.96 -47.42 -21.69
C PHE A 291 -28.86 -47.92 -20.56
N ILE A 292 -28.56 -49.09 -20.00
CA ILE A 292 -29.29 -49.65 -18.86
C ILE A 292 -28.42 -49.44 -17.63
N GLY A 293 -28.95 -48.77 -16.61
CA GLY A 293 -28.27 -48.58 -15.33
C GLY A 293 -28.07 -49.92 -14.63
N LEU A 294 -26.86 -50.47 -14.73
CA LEU A 294 -26.45 -51.64 -13.94
C LEU A 294 -25.73 -51.17 -12.67
N THR A 295 -25.97 -51.84 -11.55
CA THR A 295 -25.14 -51.69 -10.34
C THR A 295 -23.77 -52.31 -10.57
N TYR A 296 -22.77 -51.96 -9.75
CA TYR A 296 -21.44 -52.56 -9.83
C TYR A 296 -21.48 -54.06 -9.62
N GLU A 297 -22.26 -54.55 -8.66
CA GLU A 297 -22.43 -55.99 -8.39
C GLU A 297 -22.96 -56.71 -9.63
N GLN A 298 -23.99 -56.15 -10.27
CA GLN A 298 -24.56 -56.71 -11.51
C GLN A 298 -23.55 -56.71 -12.67
N ILE A 299 -22.68 -55.70 -12.74
CA ILE A 299 -21.61 -55.65 -13.73
C ILE A 299 -20.57 -56.74 -13.45
N VAL A 300 -20.14 -56.90 -12.19
CA VAL A 300 -19.17 -57.93 -11.81
C VAL A 300 -19.74 -59.33 -12.03
N GLU A 301 -20.99 -59.60 -11.66
CA GLU A 301 -21.66 -60.88 -11.91
C GLU A 301 -21.70 -61.24 -13.40
N LYS A 302 -21.99 -60.26 -14.27
CA LYS A 302 -21.97 -60.45 -15.72
C LYS A 302 -20.57 -60.79 -16.25
N ILE A 303 -19.52 -60.16 -15.69
CA ILE A 303 -18.13 -60.42 -16.06
C ILE A 303 -17.70 -61.82 -15.56
N GLU A 304 -18.04 -62.18 -14.32
CA GLU A 304 -17.75 -63.51 -13.75
C GLU A 304 -18.47 -64.63 -14.52
N PHE A 305 -19.73 -64.41 -14.93
CA PHE A 305 -20.48 -65.37 -15.75
C PHE A 305 -19.85 -65.63 -17.12
N GLN A 306 -19.17 -64.63 -17.70
CA GLN A 306 -18.44 -64.77 -18.97
C GLN A 306 -17.10 -65.51 -18.82
N ASN A 307 -16.67 -65.84 -17.59
CA ASN A 307 -15.44 -66.57 -17.25
C ASN A 307 -14.16 -65.94 -17.82
N THR A 308 -14.16 -64.62 -18.05
CA THR A 308 -13.00 -63.86 -18.53
C THR A 308 -11.93 -63.79 -17.43
N LYS A 309 -10.70 -64.20 -17.74
CA LYS A 309 -9.57 -64.15 -16.80
C LYS A 309 -8.70 -62.91 -17.04
N PHE A 310 -8.54 -62.09 -16.01
CA PHE A 310 -7.58 -60.97 -16.02
C PHE A 310 -6.28 -61.41 -15.35
N HIS A 311 -5.25 -61.66 -16.16
CA HIS A 311 -3.96 -62.07 -15.62
C HIS A 311 -3.41 -61.01 -14.68
N GLY A 312 -3.11 -61.44 -13.45
CA GLY A 312 -2.56 -60.60 -12.40
C GLY A 312 -3.54 -59.63 -11.72
N PHE A 313 -4.85 -59.85 -11.86
CA PHE A 313 -5.88 -59.07 -11.16
C PHE A 313 -7.09 -59.90 -10.74
N ARG A 314 -7.57 -59.68 -9.51
CA ARG A 314 -8.78 -60.26 -8.97
C ARG A 314 -9.82 -59.18 -8.70
N ILE A 315 -10.96 -59.25 -9.39
CA ILE A 315 -12.08 -58.30 -9.20
C ILE A 315 -12.72 -58.50 -7.81
N ALA A 316 -13.07 -57.39 -7.16
CA ALA A 316 -13.90 -57.38 -5.96
C ALA A 316 -15.39 -57.32 -6.33
N LYS A 317 -16.23 -58.08 -5.63
CA LYS A 317 -17.70 -58.11 -5.87
C LYS A 317 -18.39 -56.80 -5.50
N ASN A 318 -17.87 -56.10 -4.48
CA ASN A 318 -18.32 -54.78 -4.07
C ASN A 318 -17.08 -53.93 -3.71
N PRO A 319 -17.05 -52.61 -4.03
CA PRO A 319 -15.92 -51.73 -3.71
C PRO A 319 -15.54 -51.73 -2.22
N ASN A 320 -16.51 -51.92 -1.30
CA ASN A 320 -16.27 -51.96 0.13
C ASN A 320 -15.39 -53.15 0.56
N MET A 321 -15.32 -54.23 -0.22
CA MET A 321 -14.39 -55.32 0.09
C MET A 321 -12.93 -54.85 0.01
N VAL A 322 -12.66 -53.88 -0.87
CA VAL A 322 -11.33 -53.25 -1.03
C VAL A 322 -11.15 -52.15 0.02
N MET A 323 -12.14 -51.28 0.19
CA MET A 323 -12.07 -50.13 1.11
C MET A 323 -12.13 -50.50 2.60
N LYS A 324 -12.79 -51.63 2.94
CA LYS A 324 -13.03 -52.11 4.30
C LYS A 324 -13.67 -51.05 5.21
N LEU A 325 -14.63 -50.28 4.70
CA LEU A 325 -15.40 -49.31 5.50
C LEU A 325 -16.33 -50.08 6.47
N PRO A 326 -16.21 -49.86 7.79
CA PRO A 326 -17.09 -50.47 8.78
C PRO A 326 -18.57 -50.09 8.55
N GLU A 327 -19.48 -51.00 8.86
CA GLU A 327 -20.92 -50.83 8.64
C GLU A 327 -21.51 -49.63 9.39
N CYS A 328 -20.97 -49.32 10.57
CA CYS A 328 -21.33 -48.12 11.37
C CYS A 328 -20.96 -46.79 10.70
N TYR A 329 -20.20 -46.80 9.59
CA TYR A 329 -19.83 -45.63 8.80
C TYR A 329 -20.37 -45.69 7.36
N SER A 330 -21.36 -46.54 7.10
CA SER A 330 -21.97 -46.73 5.78
C SER A 330 -22.52 -45.43 5.15
N GLN A 331 -22.90 -44.43 5.97
CA GLN A 331 -23.29 -43.10 5.49
C GLN A 331 -22.21 -42.39 4.65
N HIS A 332 -20.93 -42.73 4.84
CA HIS A 332 -19.81 -42.15 4.08
C HIS A 332 -19.42 -42.97 2.85
N PHE A 333 -20.10 -44.10 2.57
CA PHE A 333 -19.73 -45.03 1.50
C PHE A 333 -19.63 -44.32 0.13
N ASN A 334 -20.65 -43.54 -0.24
CA ASN A 334 -20.66 -42.81 -1.51
C ASN A 334 -19.56 -41.76 -1.60
N LEU A 335 -19.25 -41.08 -0.49
CA LEU A 335 -18.12 -40.16 -0.41
C LEU A 335 -16.80 -40.90 -0.63
N PHE A 336 -16.59 -42.04 0.01
CA PHE A 336 -15.40 -42.87 -0.16
C PHE A 336 -15.22 -43.34 -1.61
N VAL A 337 -16.27 -43.93 -2.21
CA VAL A 337 -16.24 -44.39 -3.60
C VAL A 337 -15.86 -43.25 -4.55
N GLY A 338 -16.44 -42.06 -4.37
CA GLY A 338 -16.11 -40.93 -5.23
C GLY A 338 -14.73 -40.29 -4.95
N ILE A 339 -14.29 -40.22 -3.70
CA ILE A 339 -12.95 -39.72 -3.34
C ILE A 339 -11.87 -40.67 -3.86
N LEU A 340 -12.10 -41.97 -3.82
CA LEU A 340 -11.08 -42.97 -4.15
C LEU A 340 -11.15 -43.42 -5.61
N GLY A 341 -12.34 -43.45 -6.23
CA GLY A 341 -12.56 -44.01 -7.57
C GLY A 341 -12.79 -43.00 -8.71
N ASN A 342 -13.07 -41.72 -8.41
CA ASN A 342 -13.41 -40.76 -9.46
C ASN A 342 -12.17 -40.21 -10.18
N GLN A 343 -12.13 -40.30 -11.50
CA GLN A 343 -11.01 -39.81 -12.31
C GLN A 343 -10.90 -38.27 -12.35
N ASN A 344 -11.98 -37.55 -12.02
CA ASN A 344 -12.02 -36.09 -12.01
C ASN A 344 -11.57 -35.55 -10.64
N ILE A 345 -10.36 -34.98 -10.62
CA ILE A 345 -9.75 -34.37 -9.43
C ILE A 345 -10.66 -33.32 -8.76
N TYR A 346 -11.44 -32.57 -9.54
CA TYR A 346 -12.36 -31.58 -8.99
C TYR A 346 -13.48 -32.24 -8.17
N MET A 347 -14.08 -33.31 -8.69
CA MET A 347 -15.14 -34.04 -7.99
C MET A 347 -14.61 -34.70 -6.72
N ARG A 348 -13.42 -35.31 -6.78
CA ARG A 348 -12.74 -35.86 -5.59
C ARG A 348 -12.57 -34.78 -4.52
N LYS A 349 -12.12 -33.59 -4.90
CA LYS A 349 -11.94 -32.45 -3.98
C LYS A 349 -13.27 -32.00 -3.37
N LYS A 350 -14.34 -31.89 -4.17
CA LYS A 350 -15.69 -31.53 -3.68
C LYS A 350 -16.17 -32.53 -2.63
N MET A 351 -16.00 -33.83 -2.88
CA MET A 351 -16.40 -34.90 -1.96
C MET A 351 -15.51 -34.97 -0.71
N LEU A 352 -14.21 -34.67 -0.83
CA LEU A 352 -13.31 -34.48 0.32
C LEU A 352 -13.77 -33.32 1.20
N ASN A 353 -14.14 -32.18 0.61
CA ASN A 353 -14.67 -31.04 1.37
C ASN A 353 -15.97 -31.40 2.10
N GLN A 354 -16.88 -32.13 1.45
CA GLN A 354 -18.10 -32.65 2.08
C GLN A 354 -17.79 -33.60 3.25
N LEU A 355 -16.84 -34.52 3.07
CA LEU A 355 -16.41 -35.42 4.13
C LEU A 355 -15.83 -34.64 5.32
N VAL A 356 -14.94 -33.69 5.07
CA VAL A 356 -14.34 -32.86 6.13
C VAL A 356 -15.39 -32.03 6.87
N LYS A 357 -16.36 -31.45 6.15
CA LYS A 357 -17.48 -30.72 6.77
C LYS A 357 -18.38 -31.62 7.62
N SER A 358 -18.54 -32.89 7.26
CA SER A 358 -19.29 -33.86 8.07
C SER A 358 -18.58 -34.28 9.36
N ASN A 359 -17.32 -33.88 9.54
CA ASN A 359 -16.49 -34.11 10.72
C ASN A 359 -16.58 -35.55 11.30
N PRO A 360 -16.32 -36.59 10.49
CA PRO A 360 -16.33 -37.97 10.96
C PRO A 360 -15.22 -38.24 11.98
N PRO A 361 -15.29 -39.35 12.73
CA PRO A 361 -14.26 -39.68 13.71
C PRO A 361 -12.93 -40.10 13.04
N LYS A 362 -11.84 -40.11 13.82
CA LYS A 362 -10.45 -40.26 13.31
C LYS A 362 -10.24 -41.56 12.55
N GLU A 363 -10.96 -42.62 12.89
CA GLU A 363 -10.92 -43.93 12.25
C GLU A 363 -11.28 -43.84 10.77
N VAL A 364 -12.25 -42.99 10.41
CA VAL A 364 -12.68 -42.78 9.01
C VAL A 364 -11.55 -42.11 8.21
N TYR A 365 -10.91 -41.10 8.78
CA TYR A 365 -9.77 -40.43 8.14
C TYR A 365 -8.55 -41.34 8.02
N THR A 366 -8.27 -42.13 9.06
CA THR A 366 -7.16 -43.09 9.08
C THR A 366 -7.37 -44.17 8.02
N LEU A 367 -8.59 -44.68 7.89
CA LEU A 367 -8.96 -45.62 6.84
C LEU A 367 -8.75 -45.02 5.46
N LEU A 368 -9.29 -43.81 5.22
CA LEU A 368 -9.12 -43.12 3.95
C LEU A 368 -7.64 -42.90 3.64
N PHE A 369 -6.85 -42.45 4.61
CA PHE A 369 -5.41 -42.23 4.47
C PHE A 369 -4.66 -43.52 4.10
N SER A 370 -5.02 -44.65 4.73
CA SER A 370 -4.36 -45.95 4.52
C SER A 370 -4.55 -46.56 3.12
N ILE A 371 -5.60 -46.17 2.40
CA ILE A 371 -5.94 -46.75 1.09
C ILE A 371 -5.88 -45.74 -0.06
N ALA A 372 -5.95 -44.44 0.24
CA ALA A 372 -6.07 -43.41 -0.79
C ALA A 372 -4.85 -43.28 -1.70
N SER A 373 -5.11 -42.83 -2.93
CA SER A 373 -4.05 -42.43 -3.86
C SER A 373 -3.36 -41.15 -3.39
N THR A 374 -2.15 -40.91 -3.89
CA THR A 374 -1.37 -39.70 -3.58
C THR A 374 -2.14 -38.39 -3.78
N GLU A 375 -2.99 -38.28 -4.81
CA GLU A 375 -3.78 -37.06 -5.04
C GLU A 375 -4.92 -36.89 -4.03
N ALA A 376 -5.55 -37.98 -3.58
CA ALA A 376 -6.58 -37.91 -2.54
C ALA A 376 -5.96 -37.56 -1.18
N ILE A 377 -4.82 -38.15 -0.82
CA ILE A 377 -4.10 -37.81 0.41
C ILE A 377 -3.65 -36.34 0.38
N SER A 378 -3.08 -35.88 -0.74
CA SER A 378 -2.72 -34.47 -0.92
C SER A 378 -3.92 -33.54 -0.78
N GLY A 379 -5.09 -33.94 -1.30
CA GLY A 379 -6.33 -33.19 -1.17
C GLY A 379 -6.86 -33.16 0.26
N LEU A 380 -6.80 -34.30 0.96
CA LEU A 380 -7.23 -34.45 2.34
C LEU A 380 -6.46 -33.50 3.27
N PHE A 381 -5.12 -33.50 3.19
CA PHE A 381 -4.30 -32.59 3.99
C PHE A 381 -4.63 -31.12 3.73
N LEU A 382 -4.85 -30.72 2.48
CA LEU A 382 -5.21 -29.34 2.16
C LEU A 382 -6.59 -28.95 2.70
N GLU A 383 -7.58 -29.84 2.65
CA GLU A 383 -8.92 -29.56 3.20
C GLU A 383 -8.93 -29.56 4.74
N LEU A 384 -8.13 -30.42 5.38
CA LEU A 384 -7.91 -30.38 6.83
C LEU A 384 -7.17 -29.12 7.27
N ALA A 385 -6.18 -28.65 6.50
CA ALA A 385 -5.43 -27.43 6.79
C ALA A 385 -6.34 -26.19 6.78
N LYS A 386 -7.22 -26.09 5.78
CA LYS A 386 -8.18 -24.98 5.66
C LYS A 386 -9.16 -24.90 6.82
N THR A 387 -9.54 -26.05 7.37
CA THR A 387 -10.45 -26.14 8.51
C THR A 387 -9.72 -26.13 9.85
N SER A 388 -8.39 -25.97 9.84
CA SER A 388 -7.52 -26.05 11.02
C SER A 388 -7.81 -27.30 11.87
N ASN A 389 -8.14 -28.42 11.23
CA ASN A 389 -8.53 -29.65 11.90
C ASN A 389 -7.29 -30.51 12.20
N PRO A 390 -6.91 -30.78 13.46
CA PRO A 390 -5.66 -31.47 13.81
C PRO A 390 -5.72 -33.00 13.73
N ILE A 391 -6.82 -33.59 13.26
CA ILE A 391 -7.12 -35.03 13.40
C ILE A 391 -6.08 -35.98 12.81
N LEU A 392 -5.30 -35.55 11.81
CA LEU A 392 -4.22 -36.34 11.18
C LEU A 392 -2.82 -35.71 11.39
N PHE A 393 -2.64 -34.87 12.41
CA PHE A 393 -1.40 -34.10 12.59
C PHE A 393 -0.17 -34.99 12.83
N ASP A 394 -0.30 -36.01 13.67
CA ASP A 394 0.81 -36.94 13.96
C ASP A 394 1.14 -37.82 12.76
N GLU A 395 0.12 -38.26 12.02
CA GLU A 395 0.27 -39.02 10.78
C GLU A 395 0.99 -38.17 9.71
N ALA A 396 0.66 -36.88 9.60
CA ALA A 396 1.34 -35.97 8.71
C ALA A 396 2.82 -35.79 9.10
N LYS A 397 3.12 -35.60 10.39
CA LYS A 397 4.50 -35.48 10.90
C LYS A 397 5.33 -36.73 10.63
N ALA A 398 4.76 -37.91 10.85
CA ALA A 398 5.42 -39.18 10.57
C ALA A 398 5.68 -39.40 9.06
N LEU A 399 4.80 -38.86 8.20
CA LEU A 399 4.92 -39.00 6.75
C LEU A 399 6.09 -38.21 6.13
N ILE A 400 6.45 -37.05 6.68
CA ILE A 400 7.52 -36.19 6.15
C ILE A 400 8.87 -36.91 6.02
N PRO A 401 9.44 -37.53 7.08
CA PRO A 401 10.70 -38.26 7.00
C PRO A 401 10.57 -39.64 6.33
N SER A 402 9.36 -40.19 6.19
CA SER A 402 9.14 -41.54 5.66
C SER A 402 9.61 -41.72 4.21
N ASN A 403 10.07 -42.92 3.85
CA ASN A 403 10.31 -43.27 2.45
C ASN A 403 9.01 -43.80 1.83
N MET A 404 8.35 -42.98 1.00
CA MET A 404 7.08 -43.35 0.36
C MET A 404 7.32 -44.24 -0.87
N THR A 405 7.71 -45.49 -0.62
CA THR A 405 8.00 -46.47 -1.68
C THR A 405 6.78 -46.84 -2.52
N TRP A 406 5.58 -46.55 -2.04
CA TRP A 406 4.30 -46.70 -2.74
C TRP A 406 3.92 -45.58 -3.72
N ALA A 407 4.72 -44.51 -3.82
CA ALA A 407 4.45 -43.39 -4.73
C ALA A 407 5.68 -43.07 -5.60
N GLU A 408 5.47 -42.65 -6.86
CA GLU A 408 6.59 -42.11 -7.64
C GLU A 408 7.12 -40.83 -6.98
N ILE A 409 8.42 -40.56 -7.14
CA ILE A 409 9.15 -39.46 -6.49
C ILE A 409 8.42 -38.12 -6.63
N GLY A 410 7.86 -37.82 -7.80
CA GLY A 410 7.12 -36.58 -8.04
C GLY A 410 5.82 -36.47 -7.24
N TYR A 411 5.05 -37.56 -7.14
CA TYR A 411 3.80 -37.60 -6.36
C TYR A 411 4.06 -37.64 -4.86
N ALA A 412 5.08 -38.38 -4.41
CA ALA A 412 5.53 -38.41 -3.03
C ALA A 412 5.92 -36.99 -2.55
N LYS A 413 6.69 -36.24 -3.35
CA LYS A 413 6.99 -34.82 -3.07
C LYS A 413 5.72 -33.98 -2.94
N GLY A 414 4.71 -34.21 -3.78
CA GLY A 414 3.43 -33.51 -3.73
C GLY A 414 2.66 -33.75 -2.43
N VAL A 415 2.60 -35.01 -1.98
CA VAL A 415 1.95 -35.40 -0.72
C VAL A 415 2.67 -34.79 0.47
N LYS A 416 4.00 -34.97 0.56
CA LYS A 416 4.80 -34.41 1.65
C LYS A 416 4.67 -32.90 1.74
N ARG A 417 4.66 -32.20 0.61
CA ARG A 417 4.40 -30.76 0.56
C ARG A 417 3.01 -30.41 1.13
N CYS A 418 1.95 -31.13 0.78
CA CYS A 418 0.63 -30.86 1.35
C CYS A 418 0.57 -31.18 2.86
N ALA A 419 1.26 -32.23 3.31
CA ALA A 419 1.41 -32.54 4.73
C ALA A 419 2.17 -31.42 5.47
N ASP A 420 3.23 -30.87 4.88
CA ASP A 420 3.99 -29.75 5.44
C ASP A 420 3.15 -28.47 5.57
N ILE A 421 2.33 -28.15 4.55
CA ILE A 421 1.35 -27.05 4.62
C ILE A 421 0.36 -27.27 5.76
N TYR A 422 -0.14 -28.50 5.91
CA TYR A 422 -1.06 -28.87 6.98
C TYR A 422 -0.44 -28.75 8.38
N ILE A 423 0.79 -29.23 8.55
CA ILE A 423 1.54 -29.09 9.81
C ILE A 423 1.78 -27.61 10.12
N THR A 424 2.25 -26.85 9.13
CA THR A 424 2.52 -25.40 9.25
C THR A 424 1.26 -24.62 9.63
N ALA A 425 0.09 -25.02 9.13
CA ALA A 425 -1.17 -24.35 9.45
C ALA A 425 -1.55 -24.47 10.93
N LEU A 426 -1.17 -25.59 11.56
CA LEU A 426 -1.56 -25.98 12.92
C LEU A 426 -0.49 -25.68 13.99
N ASP A 427 0.78 -25.63 13.62
CA ASP A 427 1.89 -25.32 14.52
C ASP A 427 2.10 -23.79 14.61
N PRO A 428 1.89 -23.14 15.76
CA PRO A 428 1.95 -21.68 15.87
C PRO A 428 3.29 -21.07 15.46
N ILE A 429 4.42 -21.73 15.77
CA ILE A 429 5.76 -21.21 15.49
C ILE A 429 6.04 -21.28 13.98
N LEU A 430 5.73 -22.42 13.36
CA LEU A 430 5.86 -22.57 11.92
C LEU A 430 4.91 -21.64 11.17
N ARG A 431 3.69 -21.45 11.70
CA ARG A 431 2.68 -20.55 11.17
C ARG A 431 3.19 -19.11 11.12
N GLU A 432 3.65 -18.56 12.25
CA GLU A 432 4.19 -17.20 12.32
C GLU A 432 5.40 -17.02 11.41
N GLY A 433 6.35 -17.97 11.46
CA GLY A 433 7.52 -17.93 10.58
C GLY A 433 7.15 -17.94 9.10
N LYS A 434 6.12 -18.71 8.71
CA LYS A 434 5.63 -18.76 7.33
C LYS A 434 4.92 -17.47 6.93
N ILE A 435 4.07 -16.89 7.80
CA ILE A 435 3.40 -15.61 7.55
C ILE A 435 4.45 -14.51 7.30
N TYR A 436 5.46 -14.42 8.16
CA TYR A 436 6.58 -13.49 8.00
C TYR A 436 7.31 -13.70 6.67
N TRP A 437 7.62 -14.96 6.34
CA TRP A 437 8.30 -15.30 5.08
C TRP A 437 7.48 -14.90 3.85
N ILE A 438 6.16 -15.16 3.85
CA ILE A 438 5.27 -14.78 2.75
C ILE A 438 5.24 -13.26 2.61
N ASN A 439 5.08 -12.51 3.70
CA ASN A 439 5.02 -11.05 3.67
C ASN A 439 6.27 -10.41 3.02
N ILE A 440 7.46 -10.95 3.29
CA ILE A 440 8.72 -10.42 2.71
C ILE A 440 8.90 -10.83 1.24
N ASN A 441 8.36 -11.98 0.84
CA ASN A 441 8.61 -12.53 -0.50
C ASN A 441 7.47 -12.31 -1.49
N VAL A 442 6.26 -11.94 -1.05
CA VAL A 442 5.09 -11.78 -1.93
C VAL A 442 5.35 -10.79 -3.07
N SER A 443 6.06 -9.69 -2.82
CA SER A 443 6.42 -8.70 -3.85
C SER A 443 7.32 -9.27 -4.95
N LYS A 444 8.09 -10.34 -4.67
CA LYS A 444 8.94 -11.04 -5.64
C LYS A 444 8.16 -11.97 -6.57
N MET A 445 6.85 -12.16 -6.32
CA MET A 445 5.94 -12.86 -7.23
C MET A 445 5.61 -11.99 -8.46
N ASP A 446 5.83 -10.68 -8.37
CA ASP A 446 5.76 -9.81 -9.53
C ASP A 446 6.99 -10.03 -10.44
N LEU A 447 6.76 -10.61 -11.62
CA LEU A 447 7.83 -11.06 -12.51
C LEU A 447 8.47 -9.86 -13.23
N LYS A 448 9.43 -9.22 -12.56
CA LYS A 448 10.15 -8.05 -13.05
C LYS A 448 11.12 -8.39 -14.18
N LEU A 449 10.95 -7.70 -15.30
CA LEU A 449 11.77 -7.83 -16.49
C LEU A 449 12.97 -6.87 -16.40
N ILE A 450 14.20 -7.40 -16.46
CA ILE A 450 15.45 -6.64 -16.36
C ILE A 450 16.20 -6.51 -17.68
N ARG A 451 16.02 -7.47 -18.61
CA ARG A 451 16.66 -7.44 -19.94
C ARG A 451 15.73 -7.87 -21.06
N ILE A 452 15.91 -7.25 -22.22
CA ILE A 452 15.24 -7.67 -23.46
C ILE A 452 16.29 -7.85 -24.56
N ARG A 453 16.34 -9.04 -25.16
CA ARG A 453 17.31 -9.39 -26.23
C ARG A 453 18.78 -9.11 -25.85
N GLY A 454 19.14 -9.35 -24.59
CA GLY A 454 20.50 -9.16 -24.08
C GLY A 454 20.89 -7.71 -23.78
N LYS A 455 19.95 -6.76 -23.86
CA LYS A 455 20.16 -5.37 -23.43
C LYS A 455 19.44 -5.11 -22.11
N ASP A 456 20.11 -4.43 -21.20
CA ASP A 456 19.54 -3.96 -19.93
C ASP A 456 18.40 -2.97 -20.20
N LEU A 457 17.32 -3.12 -19.45
CA LEU A 457 16.30 -2.08 -19.32
C LEU A 457 16.83 -1.03 -18.33
N PRO A 458 16.69 0.28 -18.62
CA PRO A 458 17.05 1.33 -17.66
C PRO A 458 16.27 1.13 -16.35
N GLN A 459 16.92 1.31 -15.20
CA GLN A 459 16.30 1.09 -13.88
C GLN A 459 15.05 1.97 -13.67
N ASP A 460 15.03 3.17 -14.24
CA ASP A 460 13.92 4.13 -14.10
C ASP A 460 12.81 3.91 -15.15
N LYS A 461 13.00 3.00 -16.11
CA LYS A 461 12.05 2.81 -17.21
C LYS A 461 10.91 1.88 -16.80
N VAL A 462 9.78 2.48 -16.52
CA VAL A 462 8.52 1.77 -16.27
C VAL A 462 7.91 1.31 -17.60
N LEU A 463 7.60 0.02 -17.71
CA LEU A 463 6.98 -0.58 -18.89
C LEU A 463 5.47 -0.72 -18.70
N ASP A 464 4.70 -0.19 -19.65
CA ASP A 464 3.25 -0.31 -19.69
C ASP A 464 2.77 -1.65 -20.29
N GLY A 465 1.46 -1.88 -20.19
CA GLY A 465 0.84 -3.08 -20.73
C GLY A 465 0.98 -3.25 -22.24
N ALA A 466 1.01 -2.15 -23.01
CA ALA A 466 1.22 -2.19 -24.45
C ALA A 466 2.63 -2.73 -24.80
N ALA A 467 3.66 -2.33 -24.04
CA ALA A 467 5.02 -2.80 -24.19
C ALA A 467 5.11 -4.32 -23.91
N TYR A 468 4.57 -4.79 -22.79
CA TYR A 468 4.56 -6.23 -22.45
C TYR A 468 3.84 -7.08 -23.51
N ARG A 469 2.71 -6.60 -24.02
CA ARG A 469 1.99 -7.25 -25.12
C ARG A 469 2.84 -7.37 -26.38
N LYS A 470 3.50 -6.28 -26.77
CA LYS A 470 4.39 -6.24 -27.94
C LYS A 470 5.53 -7.24 -27.78
N PHE A 471 6.12 -7.34 -26.59
CA PHE A 471 7.17 -8.31 -26.30
C PHE A 471 6.66 -9.76 -26.34
N ALA A 472 5.47 -10.04 -25.80
CA ALA A 472 4.84 -11.36 -25.89
C ALA A 472 4.57 -11.78 -27.35
N LYS A 473 3.98 -10.89 -28.17
CA LYS A 473 3.74 -11.15 -29.61
C LYS A 473 5.02 -11.45 -30.36
N LYS A 474 6.09 -10.72 -30.07
CA LYS A 474 7.42 -10.91 -30.65
C LYS A 474 8.20 -12.09 -30.05
N ARG A 475 7.60 -12.83 -29.10
CA ARG A 475 8.22 -13.97 -28.39
C ARG A 475 9.46 -13.60 -27.57
N TYR A 476 9.60 -12.34 -27.16
CA TYR A 476 10.75 -11.86 -26.38
C TYR A 476 10.65 -12.21 -24.90
N LEU A 477 9.46 -12.59 -24.42
CA LEU A 477 9.23 -13.06 -23.04
C LEU A 477 9.37 -14.59 -22.90
N ARG A 478 9.86 -15.29 -23.95
CA ARG A 478 9.99 -16.74 -23.92
C ARG A 478 11.13 -17.18 -23.02
N SER A 479 10.88 -18.18 -22.20
CA SER A 479 11.88 -18.86 -21.39
C SER A 479 12.71 -19.81 -22.24
N LEU A 480 13.66 -19.26 -23.01
CA LEU A 480 14.64 -20.04 -23.75
C LEU A 480 15.89 -20.24 -22.90
N GLN A 481 16.36 -21.47 -22.77
CA GLN A 481 17.60 -21.76 -22.04
C GLN A 481 18.84 -21.43 -22.87
N GLN A 482 18.79 -21.73 -24.17
CA GLN A 482 19.89 -21.54 -25.13
C GLN A 482 19.38 -21.06 -26.49
N TYR A 483 20.19 -20.32 -27.23
CA TYR A 483 20.02 -20.15 -28.67
C TYR A 483 21.26 -20.63 -29.42
N TYR A 484 21.04 -21.10 -30.64
CA TYR A 484 22.12 -21.46 -31.54
C TYR A 484 22.68 -20.20 -32.18
N ASN A 485 23.94 -19.87 -31.89
CA ASN A 485 24.63 -18.79 -32.57
C ASN A 485 25.20 -19.32 -33.89
N TRP A 486 24.64 -18.87 -35.01
CA TRP A 486 25.02 -19.30 -36.35
C TRP A 486 26.44 -18.90 -36.75
N GLN A 487 27.00 -17.84 -36.15
CA GLN A 487 28.36 -17.37 -36.41
C GLN A 487 29.40 -18.23 -35.65
N THR A 488 29.12 -18.57 -34.39
CA THR A 488 30.04 -19.38 -33.57
C THR A 488 29.75 -20.88 -33.62
N ARG A 489 28.65 -21.29 -34.27
CA ARG A 489 28.13 -22.68 -34.35
C ARG A 489 28.02 -23.36 -32.98
N GLN A 490 27.72 -22.58 -31.95
CA GLN A 490 27.58 -23.06 -30.58
C GLN A 490 26.24 -22.66 -30.00
N TYR A 491 25.70 -23.50 -29.11
CA TYR A 491 24.58 -23.13 -28.27
C TYR A 491 25.08 -22.22 -27.16
N ILE A 492 24.61 -20.97 -27.16
CA ILE A 492 24.92 -19.97 -26.14
C ILE A 492 23.75 -19.91 -25.17
N ASN A 493 24.05 -19.94 -23.87
CA ASN A 493 23.05 -19.73 -22.82
C ASN A 493 22.44 -18.34 -22.95
N TYR A 494 21.10 -18.25 -22.94
CA TYR A 494 20.45 -16.96 -22.86
C TYR A 494 20.83 -16.28 -21.53
N PRO A 495 21.19 -14.98 -21.55
CA PRO A 495 21.37 -14.21 -20.34
C PRO A 495 20.07 -14.11 -19.55
N GLU A 496 20.17 -13.82 -18.26
CA GLU A 496 18.98 -13.59 -17.42
C GLU A 496 18.16 -12.41 -17.96
N HIS A 497 16.85 -12.62 -18.05
CA HIS A 497 15.88 -11.63 -18.56
C HIS A 497 14.96 -11.10 -17.46
N TYR A 498 14.82 -11.86 -16.38
CA TYR A 498 14.01 -11.53 -15.21
C TYR A 498 14.88 -11.39 -13.97
N GLU A 499 14.40 -10.64 -12.98
CA GLU A 499 15.02 -10.63 -11.67
C GLU A 499 14.97 -12.04 -11.05
N ALA A 500 16.11 -12.53 -10.56
CA ALA A 500 16.20 -13.84 -9.92
C ALA A 500 15.61 -13.78 -8.50
N SER A 501 14.78 -14.76 -8.14
CA SER A 501 14.08 -14.78 -6.86
C SER A 501 13.65 -16.19 -6.44
N HIS A 502 12.89 -16.28 -5.34
CA HIS A 502 12.23 -17.54 -4.99
C HIS A 502 11.27 -18.02 -6.08
N TYR A 503 10.66 -17.09 -6.84
CA TYR A 503 9.67 -17.38 -7.87
C TYR A 503 10.23 -17.34 -9.29
N SER A 504 11.49 -16.93 -9.48
CA SER A 504 12.12 -16.78 -10.79
C SER A 504 13.55 -17.32 -10.74
N ASP A 505 13.95 -18.14 -11.72
CA ASP A 505 15.36 -18.55 -11.88
C ASP A 505 16.18 -17.56 -12.73
N GLY A 506 15.68 -16.33 -12.92
CA GLY A 506 16.25 -15.32 -13.80
C GLY A 506 15.86 -15.49 -15.28
N LYS A 507 15.24 -16.62 -15.66
CA LYS A 507 14.82 -16.94 -17.04
C LYS A 507 13.35 -17.33 -17.17
N SER A 508 12.79 -17.93 -16.13
CA SER A 508 11.46 -18.50 -16.10
C SER A 508 10.84 -18.41 -14.71
N LEU A 509 9.51 -18.29 -14.70
CA LEU A 509 8.71 -18.37 -13.48
C LEU A 509 8.70 -19.81 -12.96
N LYS A 510 9.06 -19.99 -11.68
CA LYS A 510 8.92 -21.22 -10.92
C LYS A 510 7.45 -21.42 -10.53
N ILE A 511 6.67 -21.96 -11.47
CA ILE A 511 5.20 -22.13 -11.36
C ILE A 511 4.79 -22.94 -10.11
N ILE A 512 5.60 -23.93 -9.72
CA ILE A 512 5.32 -24.77 -8.55
C ILE A 512 5.43 -23.93 -7.29
N ASP A 513 6.52 -23.20 -7.10
CA ASP A 513 6.73 -22.35 -5.93
C ASP A 513 5.67 -21.24 -5.85
N PHE A 514 5.34 -20.62 -6.99
CA PHE A 514 4.23 -19.65 -7.06
C PHE A 514 2.90 -20.26 -6.60
N LYS A 515 2.59 -21.47 -7.07
CA LYS A 515 1.39 -22.19 -6.65
C LYS A 515 1.44 -22.53 -5.15
N ASN A 516 2.58 -22.94 -4.62
CA ASN A 516 2.73 -23.30 -3.21
C ASN A 516 2.38 -22.12 -2.31
N THR A 517 2.98 -20.95 -2.55
CA THR A 517 2.69 -19.73 -1.77
C THR A 517 1.22 -19.35 -1.84
N LEU A 518 0.58 -19.45 -3.01
CA LEU A 518 -0.85 -19.17 -3.14
C LEU A 518 -1.71 -20.13 -2.28
N GLN A 519 -1.34 -21.41 -2.22
CA GLN A 519 -2.06 -22.39 -1.39
C GLN A 519 -1.80 -22.17 0.11
N GLU A 520 -0.57 -21.84 0.49
CA GLU A 520 -0.21 -21.49 1.87
C GLU A 520 -0.94 -20.24 2.33
N ALA A 521 -1.00 -19.18 1.51
CA ALA A 521 -1.72 -17.94 1.83
C ALA A 521 -3.23 -18.19 2.06
N GLU A 522 -3.87 -19.04 1.25
CA GLU A 522 -5.27 -19.43 1.44
C GLU A 522 -5.47 -20.18 2.78
N VAL A 523 -4.61 -21.16 3.08
CA VAL A 523 -4.70 -21.95 4.32
C VAL A 523 -4.44 -21.10 5.56
N LEU A 524 -3.52 -20.14 5.46
CA LEU A 524 -3.19 -19.22 6.55
C LEU A 524 -4.24 -18.10 6.70
N GLY A 525 -5.18 -17.97 5.76
CA GLY A 525 -6.22 -16.94 5.79
C GLY A 525 -5.71 -15.53 5.50
N LEU A 526 -4.60 -15.40 4.75
CA LEU A 526 -3.96 -14.12 4.42
C LEU A 526 -4.70 -13.46 3.23
N ALA A 527 -5.83 -12.82 3.52
CA ALA A 527 -6.72 -12.28 2.48
C ALA A 527 -6.08 -11.16 1.67
N ASP A 528 -5.36 -10.22 2.31
CA ASP A 528 -4.61 -9.17 1.62
C ASP A 528 -3.57 -9.75 0.63
N ILE A 529 -2.86 -10.82 1.02
CA ILE A 529 -1.89 -11.53 0.18
C ILE A 529 -2.58 -12.18 -1.01
N ILE A 530 -3.75 -12.81 -0.82
CA ILE A 530 -4.54 -13.35 -1.92
C ILE A 530 -4.92 -12.24 -2.91
N GLY A 531 -5.31 -11.07 -2.41
CA GLY A 531 -5.56 -9.88 -3.22
C GLY A 531 -4.34 -9.42 -4.03
N LYS A 532 -3.18 -9.28 -3.38
CA LYS A 532 -1.91 -8.90 -4.04
C LYS A 532 -1.48 -9.92 -5.10
N ILE A 533 -1.61 -11.23 -4.83
CA ILE A 533 -1.32 -12.27 -5.83
C ILE A 533 -2.32 -12.18 -6.99
N GLY A 534 -3.59 -11.89 -6.71
CA GLY A 534 -4.61 -11.59 -7.72
C GLY A 534 -4.18 -10.47 -8.66
N TYR A 535 -3.69 -9.36 -8.10
CA TYR A 535 -3.15 -8.26 -8.87
C TYR A 535 -1.98 -8.71 -9.75
N PHE A 536 -0.97 -9.39 -9.21
CA PHE A 536 0.18 -9.83 -10.01
C PHE A 536 -0.23 -10.72 -11.18
N VAL A 537 -1.16 -11.65 -10.97
CA VAL A 537 -1.64 -12.56 -12.02
C VAL A 537 -2.37 -11.81 -13.13
N ASP A 538 -3.05 -10.72 -12.81
CA ASP A 538 -3.83 -9.91 -13.75
C ASP A 538 -3.05 -8.70 -14.31
N ALA A 539 -1.91 -8.37 -13.71
CA ALA A 539 -0.98 -7.37 -14.19
C ALA A 539 -0.35 -7.81 -15.53
N PRO A 540 0.05 -6.85 -16.40
CA PRO A 540 0.60 -7.17 -17.72
C PRO A 540 1.84 -8.06 -17.66
N ARG A 541 2.64 -7.93 -16.60
CA ARG A 541 3.92 -8.64 -16.38
C ARG A 541 3.75 -10.15 -16.42
N LEU A 542 2.88 -10.72 -15.57
CA LEU A 542 2.59 -12.15 -15.60
C LEU A 542 1.61 -12.54 -16.70
N THR A 543 0.58 -11.73 -16.96
CA THR A 543 -0.43 -12.04 -18.00
C THR A 543 0.23 -12.27 -19.36
N TYR A 544 1.15 -11.38 -19.76
CA TYR A 544 1.83 -11.50 -21.05
C TYR A 544 3.01 -12.47 -21.03
N TYR A 545 3.63 -12.74 -19.87
CA TYR A 545 4.57 -13.86 -19.71
C TYR A 545 3.90 -15.21 -20.04
N PHE A 546 2.75 -15.51 -19.42
CA PHE A 546 2.03 -16.76 -19.68
C PHE A 546 1.52 -16.86 -21.11
N LYS A 547 1.00 -15.76 -21.68
CA LYS A 547 0.56 -15.70 -23.09
C LYS A 547 1.74 -15.90 -24.06
N GLY A 548 2.90 -15.29 -23.78
CA GLY A 548 4.11 -15.39 -24.61
C GLY A 548 4.76 -16.78 -24.63
N ASN A 549 4.65 -17.53 -23.52
CA ASN A 549 5.14 -18.91 -23.37
C ASN A 549 4.09 -19.98 -23.74
N SER A 550 2.98 -19.59 -24.37
CA SER A 550 1.88 -20.52 -24.74
C SER A 550 1.30 -21.30 -23.55
N ASN A 551 1.43 -20.78 -22.32
CA ASN A 551 0.98 -21.43 -21.09
C ASN A 551 -0.31 -20.80 -20.55
N LYS A 552 -1.29 -20.62 -21.45
CA LYS A 552 -2.59 -20.02 -21.13
C LYS A 552 -3.34 -20.81 -20.05
N LYS A 553 -3.18 -22.14 -20.05
CA LYS A 553 -3.82 -23.03 -19.06
C LYS A 553 -3.38 -22.72 -17.62
N ALA A 554 -2.10 -22.40 -17.40
CA ALA A 554 -1.61 -22.02 -16.07
C ALA A 554 -2.17 -20.67 -15.62
N LEU A 555 -2.17 -19.66 -16.50
CA LEU A 555 -2.80 -18.36 -16.21
C LEU A 555 -4.27 -18.52 -15.84
N GLU A 556 -5.03 -19.25 -16.64
CA GLU A 556 -6.45 -19.52 -16.37
C GLU A 556 -6.65 -20.30 -15.07
N TYR A 557 -5.75 -21.21 -14.72
CA TYR A 557 -5.78 -21.91 -13.44
C TYR A 557 -5.64 -20.95 -12.27
N PHE A 558 -4.61 -20.08 -12.25
CA PHE A 558 -4.39 -19.13 -11.17
C PHE A 558 -5.55 -18.14 -11.03
N GLN A 559 -6.02 -17.57 -12.14
CA GLN A 559 -7.17 -16.67 -12.13
C GLN A 559 -8.43 -17.34 -11.57
N ARG A 560 -8.72 -18.59 -11.97
CA ARG A 560 -9.87 -19.34 -11.44
C ARG A 560 -9.69 -19.68 -9.96
N TYR A 561 -8.47 -20.01 -9.55
CA TYR A 561 -8.15 -20.35 -8.16
C TYR A 561 -8.37 -19.16 -7.25
N ILE A 562 -7.74 -18.02 -7.54
CA ILE A 562 -7.82 -16.80 -6.75
C ILE A 562 -9.26 -16.31 -6.67
N ARG A 563 -9.96 -16.26 -7.81
CA ARG A 563 -11.38 -15.90 -7.83
C ARG A 563 -12.22 -16.80 -6.93
N ARG A 564 -11.99 -18.13 -6.98
CA ARG A 564 -12.72 -19.06 -6.11
C ARG A 564 -12.44 -18.79 -4.63
N VAL A 565 -11.20 -18.46 -4.26
CA VAL A 565 -10.85 -18.15 -2.87
C VAL A 565 -11.56 -16.87 -2.42
N ILE A 566 -11.43 -15.78 -3.19
CA ILE A 566 -12.07 -14.50 -2.85
C ILE A 566 -13.60 -14.65 -2.81
N ASN A 567 -14.22 -15.35 -3.77
CA ASN A 567 -15.67 -15.59 -3.74
C ASN A 567 -16.08 -16.44 -2.54
N CYS A 568 -15.26 -17.42 -2.14
CA CYS A 568 -15.52 -18.19 -0.93
C CYS A 568 -15.52 -17.29 0.31
N TYR A 569 -14.65 -16.28 0.38
CA TYR A 569 -14.71 -15.29 1.45
C TYR A 569 -16.03 -14.51 1.42
N ALA A 570 -16.53 -14.10 0.25
CA ALA A 570 -17.83 -13.43 0.15
C ALA A 570 -19.01 -14.26 0.74
N ASP A 571 -18.88 -15.59 0.74
CA ASP A 571 -19.90 -16.50 1.26
C ASP A 571 -19.66 -16.91 2.73
N THR A 572 -18.45 -16.72 3.27
CA THR A 572 -18.06 -17.27 4.59
C THR A 572 -17.52 -16.24 5.58
N ASP A 573 -16.94 -15.14 5.10
CA ASP A 573 -16.22 -14.14 5.88
C ASP A 573 -16.10 -12.83 5.05
N GLU A 574 -17.07 -11.93 5.22
CA GLU A 574 -17.15 -10.67 4.46
C GLU A 574 -15.93 -9.77 4.68
N ASP A 575 -15.33 -9.79 5.87
CA ASP A 575 -14.15 -8.98 6.19
C ASP A 575 -12.95 -9.44 5.37
N LYS A 576 -12.70 -10.75 5.28
CA LYS A 576 -11.65 -11.30 4.40
C LYS A 576 -11.92 -11.02 2.92
N PHE A 577 -13.18 -11.00 2.50
CA PHE A 577 -13.53 -10.62 1.13
C PHE A 577 -13.11 -9.18 0.84
N ILE A 578 -13.49 -8.25 1.73
CA ILE A 578 -13.17 -6.83 1.62
C ILE A 578 -11.66 -6.59 1.73
N GLU A 579 -10.95 -7.26 2.65
CA GLU A 579 -9.49 -7.16 2.80
C GLU A 579 -8.77 -7.58 1.52
N ALA A 580 -9.17 -8.70 0.91
CA ALA A 580 -8.62 -9.17 -0.35
C ALA A 580 -8.90 -8.19 -1.50
N LEU A 581 -10.11 -7.62 -1.57
CA LEU A 581 -10.46 -6.64 -2.60
C LEU A 581 -9.74 -5.31 -2.40
N LYS A 582 -9.56 -4.84 -1.18
CA LYS A 582 -8.78 -3.63 -0.87
C LYS A 582 -7.36 -3.79 -1.41
N ALA A 583 -6.67 -4.86 -1.02
CA ALA A 583 -5.32 -5.14 -1.47
C ALA A 583 -5.21 -5.34 -3.00
N LEU A 584 -6.21 -5.97 -3.63
CA LEU A 584 -6.26 -6.19 -5.08
C LEU A 584 -6.45 -4.89 -5.86
N LEU A 585 -7.45 -4.09 -5.49
CA LEU A 585 -7.93 -2.96 -6.28
C LEU A 585 -7.03 -1.73 -6.14
N THR A 586 -6.42 -1.51 -4.97
CA THR A 586 -5.49 -0.38 -4.76
C THR A 586 -4.11 -0.64 -5.38
N SER A 587 -3.78 -1.90 -5.69
CA SER A 587 -2.50 -2.27 -6.32
C SER A 587 -2.38 -1.90 -7.80
N TYR A 588 -3.50 -1.68 -8.50
CA TYR A 588 -3.45 -1.32 -9.93
C TYR A 588 -2.97 0.11 -10.14
N THR A 589 -2.11 0.29 -11.13
CA THR A 589 -1.58 1.59 -11.55
C THR A 589 -1.98 1.91 -12.99
N ASN A 590 -1.84 3.16 -13.43
CA ASN A 590 -2.19 3.64 -14.77
C ASN A 590 -1.49 2.90 -15.94
N ILE A 591 -0.44 2.12 -15.67
CA ILE A 591 0.31 1.32 -16.65
C ILE A 591 -0.17 -0.13 -16.77
N ASP A 592 -1.08 -0.60 -15.91
CA ASP A 592 -1.44 -2.02 -15.74
C ASP A 592 -2.58 -2.52 -16.66
N TYR A 593 -2.96 -1.76 -17.69
CA TYR A 593 -3.99 -2.15 -18.64
C TYR A 593 -3.55 -3.34 -19.53
N VAL A 594 -4.45 -4.28 -19.83
CA VAL A 594 -4.13 -5.46 -20.67
C VAL A 594 -4.77 -5.43 -22.07
N ASN A 595 -4.94 -4.23 -22.63
CA ASN A 595 -5.50 -3.99 -23.97
C ASN A 595 -4.44 -3.83 -25.08
N ASP A 596 -4.89 -3.50 -26.30
CA ASP A 596 -4.07 -3.40 -27.49
C ASP A 596 -3.69 -2.00 -27.94
N LYS A 597 -4.41 -0.97 -27.47
CA LYS A 597 -4.28 0.41 -27.94
C LYS A 597 -3.97 1.44 -26.84
N GLY A 598 -3.84 1.01 -25.57
CA GLY A 598 -3.53 1.87 -24.42
C GLY A 598 -4.73 2.13 -23.52
N GLU A 599 -4.51 2.15 -22.20
CA GLU A 599 -5.37 2.76 -21.15
C GLU A 599 -6.71 2.11 -20.77
N SER A 600 -7.19 1.04 -21.42
CA SER A 600 -8.45 0.40 -21.01
C SER A 600 -8.25 -0.74 -20.01
N PHE A 601 -8.85 -0.59 -18.81
CA PHE A 601 -8.91 -1.64 -17.79
C PHE A 601 -10.03 -2.66 -18.01
N THR A 602 -10.85 -2.51 -19.07
CA THR A 602 -11.96 -3.43 -19.40
C THR A 602 -11.50 -4.87 -19.64
N PHE A 603 -10.22 -5.08 -19.95
CA PHE A 603 -9.63 -6.40 -20.19
C PHE A 603 -8.99 -7.03 -18.95
N ASN A 604 -8.83 -6.27 -17.86
CA ASN A 604 -8.33 -6.76 -16.57
C ASN A 604 -9.44 -7.57 -15.89
N LYS A 605 -9.16 -8.86 -15.65
CA LYS A 605 -10.19 -9.85 -15.33
C LYS A 605 -10.79 -9.61 -13.96
N PHE A 606 -10.00 -9.20 -12.98
CA PHE A 606 -10.50 -9.03 -11.62
C PHE A 606 -11.23 -7.70 -11.43
N ILE A 607 -10.73 -6.60 -11.98
CA ILE A 607 -11.47 -5.32 -11.99
C ILE A 607 -12.83 -5.52 -12.65
N LYS A 608 -12.84 -6.12 -13.84
CA LYS A 608 -14.10 -6.42 -14.54
C LYS A 608 -15.03 -7.29 -13.69
N PHE A 609 -14.51 -8.33 -13.04
CA PHE A 609 -15.36 -9.25 -12.27
C PHE A 609 -15.87 -8.66 -10.95
N TYR A 610 -15.06 -7.91 -10.21
CA TYR A 610 -15.45 -7.47 -8.86
C TYR A 610 -16.13 -6.10 -8.85
N LEU A 611 -15.79 -5.19 -9.75
CA LEU A 611 -16.38 -3.83 -9.79
C LEU A 611 -17.38 -3.63 -10.92
N TYR A 612 -17.32 -4.47 -11.96
CA TYR A 612 -18.12 -4.32 -13.18
C TYR A 612 -18.74 -5.64 -13.65
N ASN A 613 -19.12 -6.49 -12.70
CA ASN A 613 -19.66 -7.83 -12.96
C ASN A 613 -20.90 -7.81 -13.84
N ASP A 614 -21.83 -6.88 -13.57
CA ASP A 614 -23.09 -6.73 -14.30
C ASP A 614 -22.92 -6.05 -15.67
N PHE A 615 -21.72 -5.54 -16.00
CA PHE A 615 -21.47 -4.84 -17.25
C PHE A 615 -21.32 -5.83 -18.43
N ASN A 616 -22.36 -5.90 -19.27
CA ASN A 616 -22.50 -6.90 -20.33
C ASN A 616 -22.51 -6.31 -21.76
N GLU A 617 -22.24 -5.02 -21.93
CA GLU A 617 -22.21 -4.43 -23.27
C GLU A 617 -21.06 -5.04 -24.11
N LYS A 618 -21.37 -5.34 -25.38
CA LYS A 618 -20.45 -5.93 -26.34
C LYS A 618 -19.92 -4.85 -27.29
N PRO A 619 -18.71 -5.02 -27.84
CA PRO A 619 -18.22 -4.14 -28.90
C PRO A 619 -19.21 -4.11 -30.07
N PRO A 620 -19.35 -2.98 -30.79
CA PRO A 620 -20.20 -2.89 -31.97
C PRO A 620 -19.88 -4.01 -32.97
N GLU A 621 -20.87 -4.78 -33.38
CA GLU A 621 -20.71 -5.84 -34.39
C GLU A 621 -21.08 -5.30 -35.79
N ASN A 622 -20.36 -5.73 -36.83
CA ASN A 622 -20.49 -5.33 -38.24
C ASN A 622 -20.04 -3.90 -38.60
N MET A 623 -18.83 -3.79 -39.15
CA MET A 623 -18.23 -2.54 -39.67
C MET A 623 -18.63 -2.30 -41.13
N GLN A 624 -19.90 -1.97 -41.39
CA GLN A 624 -20.36 -1.71 -42.77
C GLN A 624 -20.34 -0.22 -43.13
N THR A 625 -20.28 0.67 -42.14
CA THR A 625 -20.25 2.12 -42.33
C THR A 625 -19.07 2.77 -41.59
N TRP A 626 -18.65 3.96 -42.05
CA TRP A 626 -17.61 4.75 -41.38
C TRP A 626 -17.94 5.11 -39.93
N GLN A 627 -19.22 5.35 -39.62
CA GLN A 627 -19.66 5.64 -38.26
C GLN A 627 -19.54 4.40 -37.36
N GLN A 628 -19.97 3.22 -37.83
CA GLN A 628 -19.81 1.97 -37.07
C GLN A 628 -18.34 1.58 -36.87
N TRP A 629 -17.48 1.85 -37.87
CA TRP A 629 -16.03 1.68 -37.69
C TRP A 629 -15.47 2.65 -36.65
N ARG A 630 -15.92 3.91 -36.64
CA ARG A 630 -15.54 4.91 -35.63
C ARG A 630 -16.01 4.47 -34.24
N ASP A 631 -17.24 4.03 -34.09
CA ASP A 631 -17.81 3.58 -32.81
C ASP A 631 -17.06 2.33 -32.29
N TYR A 632 -16.75 1.38 -33.17
CA TYR A 632 -15.89 0.24 -32.85
C TYR A 632 -14.46 0.70 -32.50
N TYR A 633 -13.91 1.65 -33.25
CA TYR A 633 -12.57 2.15 -32.99
C TYR A 633 -12.49 2.85 -31.63
N GLU A 634 -13.46 3.70 -31.30
CA GLU A 634 -13.59 4.33 -29.99
C GLU A 634 -13.75 3.32 -28.86
N TRP A 635 -14.52 2.25 -29.08
CA TRP A 635 -14.69 1.17 -28.11
C TRP A 635 -13.32 0.62 -27.65
N PHE A 636 -12.44 0.25 -28.57
CA PHE A 636 -11.13 -0.30 -28.18
C PHE A 636 -10.09 0.73 -27.72
N ASN A 637 -10.36 2.03 -27.88
CA ASN A 637 -9.42 3.11 -27.57
C ASN A 637 -9.80 3.95 -26.35
N THR A 638 -10.94 3.68 -25.72
CA THR A 638 -11.40 4.40 -24.54
C THR A 638 -11.70 3.43 -23.42
N ASP A 639 -11.49 3.84 -22.17
CA ASP A 639 -11.89 3.00 -21.05
C ASP A 639 -13.41 3.05 -20.87
N HIS A 640 -14.10 1.97 -21.23
CA HIS A 640 -15.55 1.85 -21.10
C HIS A 640 -16.04 2.02 -19.68
N PHE A 641 -15.25 1.59 -18.72
CA PHE A 641 -15.57 1.75 -17.31
C PHE A 641 -15.74 3.23 -16.96
N MET A 642 -15.06 4.13 -17.66
CA MET A 642 -15.18 5.58 -17.48
C MET A 642 -16.43 6.19 -18.14
N ARG A 643 -17.14 5.48 -19.03
CA ARG A 643 -18.38 5.97 -19.66
C ARG A 643 -19.66 5.52 -18.93
N ILE A 644 -19.67 4.29 -18.41
CA ILE A 644 -20.86 3.69 -17.79
C ILE A 644 -21.31 4.37 -16.50
N GLN A 645 -22.61 4.35 -16.21
CA GLN A 645 -23.19 4.96 -15.00
C GLN A 645 -23.87 3.88 -14.17
N GLY A 646 -23.77 3.98 -12.83
CA GLY A 646 -24.43 3.08 -11.88
C GLY A 646 -23.52 2.00 -11.29
N ARG A 647 -24.12 1.15 -10.45
CA ARG A 647 -23.48 0.06 -9.71
C ARG A 647 -23.50 -1.26 -10.47
N TYR A 648 -22.33 -1.88 -10.61
CA TYR A 648 -22.12 -3.11 -11.38
C TYR A 648 -21.31 -4.18 -10.61
N GLU A 649 -20.88 -3.87 -9.40
CA GLU A 649 -19.99 -4.69 -8.59
C GLU A 649 -20.61 -6.03 -8.18
N TYR A 650 -19.74 -7.02 -7.98
CA TYR A 650 -20.12 -8.33 -7.47
C TYR A 650 -20.48 -8.23 -5.99
N ARG A 651 -21.61 -8.85 -5.59
CA ARG A 651 -22.14 -8.86 -4.20
C ARG A 651 -22.36 -7.45 -3.62
N LYS A 652 -23.23 -6.67 -4.28
CA LYS A 652 -23.61 -5.29 -3.88
C LYS A 652 -24.03 -5.19 -2.41
N ASP A 653 -24.66 -6.25 -1.90
CA ASP A 653 -25.10 -6.38 -0.51
C ASP A 653 -23.95 -6.29 0.50
N ILE A 654 -22.79 -6.89 0.20
CA ILE A 654 -21.60 -6.81 1.06
C ILE A 654 -21.06 -5.38 1.04
N TRP A 655 -20.92 -4.78 -0.14
CA TRP A 655 -20.44 -3.40 -0.28
C TRP A 655 -21.32 -2.39 0.48
N ASP A 656 -22.64 -2.59 0.49
CA ASP A 656 -23.56 -1.76 1.25
C ASP A 656 -23.36 -1.85 2.77
N ARG A 657 -22.89 -2.99 3.27
CA ARG A 657 -22.52 -3.17 4.69
C ARG A 657 -21.11 -2.64 5.00
N HIS A 658 -20.27 -2.46 3.98
CA HIS A 658 -18.84 -2.12 4.09
C HIS A 658 -18.49 -0.82 3.33
N LEU A 659 -19.32 0.22 3.42
CA LEU A 659 -19.07 1.50 2.75
C LEU A 659 -17.75 2.17 3.17
N ASP A 660 -17.31 1.94 4.41
CA ASP A 660 -16.00 2.39 4.87
C ASP A 660 -14.86 1.85 4.02
N ALA A 661 -14.95 0.58 3.60
CA ALA A 661 -13.95 -0.02 2.74
C ALA A 661 -14.02 0.52 1.31
N ALA A 662 -15.21 0.79 0.77
CA ALA A 662 -15.36 1.45 -0.53
C ALA A 662 -14.72 2.84 -0.52
N ALA A 663 -14.90 3.60 0.56
CA ALA A 663 -14.26 4.89 0.75
C ALA A 663 -12.73 4.77 0.87
N ASP A 664 -12.22 3.82 1.66
CA ASP A 664 -10.78 3.57 1.76
C ASP A 664 -10.16 3.20 0.41
N ILE A 665 -10.81 2.32 -0.35
CA ILE A 665 -10.35 1.93 -1.69
C ILE A 665 -10.36 3.15 -2.61
N ALA A 666 -11.36 4.02 -2.54
CA ALA A 666 -11.40 5.24 -3.34
C ALA A 666 -10.26 6.22 -3.01
N LEU A 667 -9.83 6.26 -1.73
CA LEU A 667 -8.70 7.09 -1.29
C LEU A 667 -7.35 6.53 -1.71
N GLU A 668 -7.20 5.21 -1.71
CA GLU A 668 -5.92 4.52 -1.95
C GLU A 668 -5.73 4.07 -3.41
N ALA A 669 -6.79 4.03 -4.22
CA ALA A 669 -6.71 3.57 -5.60
C ALA A 669 -5.94 4.53 -6.52
N ASN A 670 -5.09 3.97 -7.36
CA ASN A 670 -4.24 4.72 -8.29
C ASN A 670 -4.83 4.83 -9.71
N ILE A 671 -6.07 4.35 -9.92
CA ILE A 671 -6.73 4.35 -11.23
C ILE A 671 -8.21 4.76 -11.13
N ASP A 672 -8.62 5.66 -12.02
CA ASP A 672 -9.97 6.23 -12.02
C ASP A 672 -11.11 5.20 -12.16
N PRO A 673 -11.00 4.08 -12.92
CA PRO A 673 -12.04 3.06 -12.95
C PRO A 673 -12.39 2.53 -11.56
N VAL A 674 -11.40 2.30 -10.69
CA VAL A 674 -11.66 1.81 -9.33
C VAL A 674 -12.33 2.90 -8.49
N VAL A 675 -11.81 4.12 -8.53
CA VAL A 675 -12.38 5.27 -7.79
C VAL A 675 -13.82 5.54 -8.23
N LYS A 676 -14.09 5.44 -9.53
CA LYS A 676 -15.43 5.61 -10.11
C LYS A 676 -16.40 4.53 -9.67
N ALA A 677 -15.98 3.26 -9.63
CA ALA A 677 -16.84 2.20 -9.11
C ALA A 677 -17.19 2.45 -7.64
N CYS A 678 -16.21 2.83 -6.82
CA CYS A 678 -16.43 3.19 -5.42
C CYS A 678 -17.37 4.39 -5.27
N TYR A 679 -17.29 5.38 -6.17
CA TYR A 679 -18.24 6.49 -6.21
C TYR A 679 -19.69 6.02 -6.39
N PHE A 680 -19.98 5.13 -7.33
CA PHE A 680 -21.35 4.61 -7.49
C PHE A 680 -21.78 3.72 -6.33
N ILE A 681 -20.86 2.92 -5.80
CA ILE A 681 -21.12 2.12 -4.59
C ILE A 681 -21.56 3.04 -3.44
N LEU A 682 -20.80 4.10 -3.16
CA LEU A 682 -21.12 5.05 -2.10
C LEU A 682 -22.42 5.82 -2.41
N LYS A 683 -22.51 6.43 -3.60
CA LYS A 683 -23.61 7.30 -4.00
C LYS A 683 -24.95 6.59 -4.01
N ASP A 684 -25.02 5.40 -4.59
CA ASP A 684 -26.27 4.67 -4.81
C ASP A 684 -26.53 3.63 -3.70
N SER A 685 -25.76 3.64 -2.60
CA SER A 685 -26.01 2.76 -1.45
C SER A 685 -27.20 3.22 -0.61
N PRO A 686 -28.09 2.31 -0.18
CA PRO A 686 -29.13 2.64 0.80
C PRO A 686 -28.56 3.08 2.16
N ASN A 687 -27.31 2.71 2.47
CA ASN A 687 -26.67 3.00 3.76
C ASN A 687 -25.83 4.29 3.77
N LEU A 688 -25.84 5.07 2.68
CA LEU A 688 -25.02 6.29 2.54
C LEU A 688 -25.25 7.29 3.68
N ASN A 689 -26.49 7.54 4.09
CA ASN A 689 -26.79 8.50 5.16
C ASN A 689 -26.22 8.06 6.52
N MET A 690 -26.29 6.75 6.81
CA MET A 690 -25.70 6.18 8.02
C MET A 690 -24.17 6.32 7.99
N PHE A 691 -23.55 6.01 6.85
CA PHE A 691 -22.12 6.21 6.63
C PHE A 691 -21.70 7.68 6.82
N ILE A 692 -22.39 8.64 6.20
CA ILE A 692 -22.10 10.09 6.33
C ILE A 692 -22.22 10.58 7.79
N SER A 693 -23.14 10.00 8.55
CA SER A 693 -23.33 10.37 9.96
C SER A 693 -22.15 9.91 10.82
N ASN A 694 -21.60 8.74 10.51
CA ASN A 694 -20.53 8.10 11.30
C ASN A 694 -19.11 8.38 10.77
N ILE A 695 -18.97 8.91 9.55
CA ILE A 695 -17.65 9.15 8.95
C ILE A 695 -16.87 10.23 9.73
N GLU A 696 -15.59 9.93 9.98
CA GLU A 696 -14.64 10.87 10.56
C GLU A 696 -14.38 12.06 9.62
N TYR A 697 -14.17 13.24 10.21
CA TYR A 697 -13.92 14.48 9.44
C TYR A 697 -12.68 14.39 8.55
N ASP A 698 -11.59 13.77 9.02
CA ASP A 698 -10.37 13.60 8.24
C ASP A 698 -10.61 12.78 6.96
N LYS A 699 -11.35 11.67 7.08
CA LYS A 699 -11.74 10.83 5.93
C LYS A 699 -12.69 11.57 4.99
N LEU A 700 -13.67 12.29 5.53
CA LEU A 700 -14.60 13.12 4.75
C LEU A 700 -13.87 14.19 3.92
N VAL A 701 -12.93 14.90 4.52
CA VAL A 701 -12.12 15.93 3.86
C VAL A 701 -11.25 15.31 2.76
N LYS A 702 -10.57 14.18 3.05
CA LYS A 702 -9.77 13.46 2.04
C LYS A 702 -10.61 13.02 0.85
N LEU A 703 -11.82 12.51 1.07
CA LEU A 703 -12.75 12.14 0.01
C LEU A 703 -13.21 13.34 -0.83
N ALA A 704 -13.31 14.53 -0.24
CA ALA A 704 -13.62 15.77 -0.97
C ALA A 704 -12.44 16.27 -1.86
N LEU A 705 -11.25 15.69 -1.71
CA LEU A 705 -10.02 16.08 -2.40
C LEU A 705 -9.46 15.01 -3.36
N VAL A 706 -10.11 13.87 -3.50
CA VAL A 706 -9.72 12.83 -4.47
C VAL A 706 -9.70 13.36 -5.91
N SER A 707 -8.85 12.78 -6.76
CA SER A 707 -8.67 13.21 -8.16
C SER A 707 -9.94 13.06 -9.00
N TYR A 708 -10.78 12.07 -8.70
CA TYR A 708 -12.00 11.80 -9.45
C TYR A 708 -13.12 12.79 -9.10
N TYR A 709 -13.30 13.79 -9.98
CA TYR A 709 -14.17 14.95 -9.75
C TYR A 709 -15.59 14.63 -9.24
N PRO A 710 -16.35 13.64 -9.78
CA PRO A 710 -17.70 13.36 -9.27
C PRO A 710 -17.74 12.92 -7.81
N LEU A 711 -16.75 12.15 -7.37
CA LEU A 711 -16.62 11.72 -5.97
C LEU A 711 -16.25 12.90 -5.07
N ALA A 712 -15.22 13.65 -5.48
CA ALA A 712 -14.78 14.84 -4.79
C ALA A 712 -15.91 15.85 -4.60
N SER A 713 -16.67 16.14 -5.66
CA SER A 713 -17.80 17.07 -5.62
C SER A 713 -18.90 16.59 -4.67
N MET A 714 -19.27 15.30 -4.71
CA MET A 714 -20.29 14.75 -3.82
C MET A 714 -19.91 14.91 -2.34
N PHE A 715 -18.67 14.55 -1.99
CA PHE A 715 -18.19 14.68 -0.62
C PHE A 715 -17.92 16.13 -0.22
N MET A 716 -17.55 17.00 -1.16
CA MET A 716 -17.46 18.44 -0.91
C MET A 716 -18.84 19.02 -0.56
N ASP A 717 -19.90 18.65 -1.27
CA ASP A 717 -21.26 19.11 -0.98
C ASP A 717 -21.75 18.60 0.40
N ILE A 718 -21.42 17.36 0.75
CA ILE A 718 -21.71 16.78 2.08
C ILE A 718 -20.95 17.54 3.16
N LEU A 719 -19.66 17.80 2.94
CA LEU A 719 -18.79 18.52 3.86
C LEU A 719 -19.30 19.94 4.09
N VAL A 720 -19.64 20.69 3.04
CA VAL A 720 -20.24 22.03 3.13
C VAL A 720 -21.51 22.00 3.98
N LYS A 721 -22.44 21.07 3.69
CA LYS A 721 -23.68 20.95 4.48
C LYS A 721 -23.41 20.61 5.95
N LYS A 722 -22.46 19.70 6.23
CA LYS A 722 -22.10 19.30 7.60
C LYS A 722 -21.50 20.49 8.36
N VAL A 723 -20.59 21.22 7.73
CA VAL A 723 -20.00 22.46 8.27
C VAL A 723 -21.08 23.50 8.55
N ASP A 724 -21.92 23.82 7.56
CA ASP A 724 -22.96 24.84 7.67
C ASP A 724 -24.01 24.52 8.75
N SER A 725 -24.34 23.23 8.94
CA SER A 725 -25.24 22.77 9.99
C SER A 725 -24.63 22.80 11.40
N THR A 726 -23.30 22.90 11.51
CA THR A 726 -22.59 22.90 12.79
C THR A 726 -22.55 24.33 13.33
N ASN A 727 -23.30 24.58 14.41
CA ASN A 727 -23.39 25.91 15.06
C ASN A 727 -22.38 26.08 16.19
N ASP A 728 -22.09 25.00 16.92
CA ASP A 728 -21.06 25.00 17.96
C ASP A 728 -19.68 24.73 17.35
N PHE A 729 -18.66 25.36 17.91
CA PHE A 729 -17.29 25.16 17.45
C PHE A 729 -16.80 23.74 17.76
N ASP A 730 -16.46 22.98 16.70
CA ASP A 730 -15.85 21.65 16.73
C ASP A 730 -14.39 21.74 16.26
N MET A 731 -13.50 21.45 17.20
CA MET A 731 -12.06 21.49 17.01
C MET A 731 -11.55 20.41 16.05
N MET A 732 -12.14 19.21 16.07
CA MET A 732 -11.69 18.09 15.23
C MET A 732 -12.02 18.37 13.76
N LEU A 733 -13.15 19.03 13.51
CA LEU A 733 -13.52 19.52 12.18
C LEU A 733 -12.52 20.58 11.69
N LEU A 734 -12.19 21.59 12.52
CA LEU A 734 -11.21 22.61 12.13
C LEU A 734 -9.83 21.99 11.82
N LEU A 735 -9.34 21.06 12.65
CA LEU A 735 -8.07 20.36 12.42
C LEU A 735 -8.06 19.57 11.11
N SER A 736 -9.18 18.98 10.73
CA SER A 736 -9.30 18.24 9.46
C SER A 736 -9.09 19.14 8.24
N PHE A 737 -9.52 20.41 8.30
CA PHE A 737 -9.24 21.39 7.24
C PHE A 737 -7.80 21.84 7.23
N ILE A 738 -7.26 22.15 8.41
CA ILE A 738 -5.93 22.74 8.52
C ILE A 738 -4.87 21.79 8.01
N ARG A 739 -5.02 20.48 8.16
CA ARG A 739 -4.07 19.49 7.63
C ARG A 739 -4.00 19.43 6.10
N CYS A 740 -4.89 20.13 5.40
CA CYS A 740 -4.95 20.15 3.95
C CYS A 740 -4.47 21.51 3.39
N SER A 741 -3.84 21.47 2.22
CA SER A 741 -3.33 22.66 1.51
C SER A 741 -4.32 23.22 0.47
N ASP A 742 -5.57 22.76 0.45
CA ASP A 742 -6.58 23.21 -0.52
C ASP A 742 -7.13 24.61 -0.15
N LYS A 743 -7.10 25.54 -1.11
CA LYS A 743 -7.52 26.93 -0.90
C LYS A 743 -9.00 27.07 -0.53
N ARG A 744 -9.89 26.21 -1.07
CA ARG A 744 -11.32 26.26 -0.76
C ARG A 744 -11.57 25.81 0.66
N LEU A 745 -10.93 24.74 1.09
CA LEU A 745 -11.00 24.28 2.48
C LEU A 745 -10.44 25.32 3.45
N LYS A 746 -9.36 26.02 3.08
CA LYS A 746 -8.85 27.15 3.86
C LYS A 746 -9.90 28.23 4.07
N SER A 747 -10.55 28.68 2.98
CA SER A 747 -11.63 29.68 3.07
C SER A 747 -12.82 29.18 3.90
N MET A 748 -13.21 27.92 3.75
CA MET A 748 -14.29 27.31 4.56
C MET A 748 -13.96 27.25 6.03
N ALA A 749 -12.73 26.87 6.39
CA ALA A 749 -12.29 26.79 7.78
C ALA A 749 -12.28 28.16 8.47
N LEU A 750 -11.81 29.21 7.78
CA LEU A 750 -11.84 30.58 8.30
C LEU A 750 -13.28 31.05 8.52
N ALA A 751 -14.16 30.88 7.53
CA ALA A 751 -15.58 31.22 7.66
C ALA A 751 -16.28 30.41 8.77
N TYR A 752 -15.93 29.13 8.92
CA TYR A 752 -16.44 28.27 9.99
C TYR A 752 -16.02 28.76 11.38
N PHE A 753 -14.73 29.09 11.55
CA PHE A 753 -14.18 29.60 12.80
C PHE A 753 -14.84 30.93 13.20
N GLU A 754 -15.00 31.85 12.26
CA GLU A 754 -15.67 33.13 12.49
C GLU A 754 -17.15 32.94 12.84
N ARG A 755 -17.89 32.14 12.05
CA ARG A 755 -19.34 31.93 12.22
C ARG A 755 -19.69 31.26 13.55
N THR A 756 -18.88 30.31 14.01
CA THR A 756 -19.09 29.58 15.27
C THR A 756 -18.54 30.31 16.49
N GLY A 757 -17.92 31.49 16.30
CA GLY A 757 -17.24 32.21 17.38
C GLY A 757 -16.11 31.38 18.00
N GLY A 758 -15.43 30.56 17.20
CA GLY A 758 -14.40 29.64 17.63
C GLY A 758 -13.33 30.33 18.48
N ARG A 759 -12.90 29.65 19.54
CA ARG A 759 -11.83 30.13 20.43
C ARG A 759 -10.81 29.03 20.63
N PHE A 760 -9.55 29.43 20.69
CA PHE A 760 -8.48 28.50 20.98
C PHE A 760 -8.55 28.12 22.46
N THR A 761 -8.50 26.82 22.75
CA THR A 761 -8.14 26.38 24.09
C THR A 761 -6.62 26.45 24.23
N PRO A 762 -6.09 26.55 25.46
CA PRO A 762 -4.64 26.55 25.69
C PRO A 762 -3.92 25.33 25.10
N GLU A 763 -4.51 24.15 25.25
CA GLU A 763 -3.99 22.90 24.68
C GLU A 763 -4.01 22.92 23.14
N PHE A 764 -5.10 23.43 22.56
CA PHE A 764 -5.24 23.52 21.11
C PHE A 764 -4.19 24.46 20.52
N ALA A 765 -4.03 25.65 21.07
CA ALA A 765 -3.01 26.60 20.63
C ALA A 765 -1.61 25.98 20.65
N ALA A 766 -1.27 25.20 21.69
CA ALA A 766 0.01 24.52 21.80
C ALA A 766 0.18 23.41 20.74
N ASN A 767 -0.88 22.63 20.47
CA ASN A 767 -0.86 21.60 19.42
C ASN A 767 -0.86 22.22 18.01
N PHE A 768 -1.49 23.39 17.82
CA PHE A 768 -1.59 24.10 16.54
C PHE A 768 -0.22 24.52 16.00
N ILE A 769 0.68 24.97 16.89
CA ILE A 769 2.06 25.33 16.53
C ILE A 769 2.84 24.15 15.93
N MET A 770 2.42 22.93 16.24
CA MET A 770 3.11 21.72 15.76
C MET A 770 2.66 21.28 14.36
N LEU A 771 1.74 22.01 13.71
CA LEU A 771 1.23 21.65 12.39
C LEU A 771 2.25 21.99 11.29
N PRO A 772 2.52 21.08 10.34
CA PRO A 772 3.58 21.24 9.33
C PRO A 772 3.30 22.39 8.33
N ASN A 773 2.04 22.79 8.17
CA ASN A 773 1.62 23.88 7.29
C ASN A 773 1.11 25.10 8.06
N LEU A 774 1.55 25.28 9.31
CA LEU A 774 1.16 26.39 10.18
C LEU A 774 1.29 27.77 9.52
N SER A 775 2.31 27.98 8.70
CA SER A 775 2.54 29.25 7.99
C SER A 775 1.35 29.68 7.13
N ASP A 776 0.62 28.72 6.55
CA ASP A 776 -0.59 29.02 5.78
C ASP A 776 -1.72 29.55 6.67
N TRP A 777 -1.64 29.34 7.98
CA TRP A 777 -2.68 29.64 8.96
C TRP A 777 -2.25 30.67 10.00
N ALA A 778 -1.22 31.47 9.69
CA ALA A 778 -0.67 32.47 10.62
C ALA A 778 -1.71 33.48 11.13
N ASP A 779 -2.61 33.95 10.27
CA ASP A 779 -3.67 34.91 10.67
C ASP A 779 -4.64 34.32 11.69
N LEU A 780 -5.07 33.07 11.45
CA LEU A 780 -5.95 32.33 12.35
C LEU A 780 -5.25 32.05 13.68
N PHE A 781 -3.97 31.66 13.63
CA PHE A 781 -3.15 31.46 14.82
C PHE A 781 -2.99 32.75 15.63
N SER A 782 -2.70 33.88 14.96
CA SER A 782 -2.57 35.20 15.58
C SER A 782 -3.85 35.59 16.32
N THR A 783 -5.00 35.45 15.66
CA THR A 783 -6.31 35.75 16.27
C THR A 783 -6.61 34.80 17.44
N GLY A 784 -6.27 33.52 17.30
CA GLY A 784 -6.42 32.52 18.34
C GLY A 784 -5.62 32.84 19.61
N ILE A 785 -4.36 33.21 19.47
CA ILE A 785 -3.47 33.61 20.58
C ILE A 785 -3.90 34.94 21.20
N HIS A 786 -4.29 35.91 20.35
CA HIS A 786 -4.76 37.21 20.80
C HIS A 786 -5.97 37.09 21.73
N ASN A 787 -6.90 36.19 21.42
CA ASN A 787 -8.16 36.01 22.16
C ASN A 787 -8.05 35.20 23.47
N LEU A 788 -6.91 34.58 23.79
CA LEU A 788 -6.73 33.89 25.06
C LEU A 788 -6.82 34.89 26.23
N SER A 789 -7.47 34.55 27.35
CA SER A 789 -7.30 35.32 28.59
C SER A 789 -5.86 35.21 29.12
N VAL A 790 -5.50 36.01 30.11
CA VAL A 790 -4.17 35.93 30.74
C VAL A 790 -3.93 34.54 31.36
N GLU A 791 -4.93 33.98 32.04
CA GLU A 791 -4.89 32.63 32.63
C GLU A 791 -4.82 31.54 31.56
N GLN A 792 -5.53 31.72 30.45
CA GLN A 792 -5.50 30.78 29.33
C GLN A 792 -4.15 30.84 28.60
N PHE A 793 -3.55 32.01 28.44
CA PHE A 793 -2.22 32.17 27.86
C PHE A 793 -1.14 31.54 28.77
N ALA A 794 -1.28 31.70 30.09
CA ALA A 794 -0.44 30.99 31.06
C ALA A 794 -0.55 29.46 30.95
N ALA A 795 -1.77 28.93 30.84
CA ALA A 795 -1.99 27.52 30.59
C ALA A 795 -1.39 27.05 29.26
N PHE A 796 -1.43 27.89 28.23
CA PHE A 796 -0.86 27.61 26.91
C PHE A 796 0.66 27.48 26.98
N LEU A 797 1.33 28.39 27.70
CA LEU A 797 2.77 28.29 27.98
C LEU A 797 3.11 26.97 28.67
N ASN A 798 2.33 26.58 29.68
CA ASN A 798 2.52 25.30 30.34
C ASN A 798 2.35 24.11 29.37
N HIS A 799 1.33 24.13 28.51
CA HIS A 799 1.17 23.07 27.50
C HIS A 799 2.35 23.00 26.52
N ILE A 800 2.87 24.14 26.07
CA ILE A 800 4.05 24.21 25.20
C ILE A 800 5.27 23.57 25.89
N ILE A 801 5.52 23.92 27.15
CA ILE A 801 6.63 23.41 27.96
C ILE A 801 6.57 21.87 28.09
N HIS A 802 5.37 21.33 28.34
CA HIS A 802 5.16 19.91 28.59
C HIS A 802 5.00 19.05 27.31
N ASN A 803 4.76 19.65 26.14
CA ASN A 803 4.50 18.93 24.88
C ASN A 803 5.77 18.45 24.12
N HIS A 804 6.98 18.56 24.69
CA HIS A 804 8.25 18.24 24.01
C HIS A 804 8.44 16.77 23.60
N GLN A 805 7.58 15.84 24.05
CA GLN A 805 7.69 14.39 23.77
C GLN A 805 6.88 13.90 22.55
N LYS A 806 6.12 14.78 21.86
CA LYS A 806 5.15 14.38 20.82
C LYS A 806 5.70 14.20 19.39
N GLY A 807 7.02 14.15 19.18
CA GLY A 807 7.62 13.57 17.97
C GLY A 807 7.47 14.33 16.63
N LEU A 808 7.02 15.58 16.62
CA LEU A 808 7.08 16.47 15.43
C LEU A 808 8.36 17.29 15.48
N ASN A 809 9.05 17.47 14.35
CA ASN A 809 10.35 18.13 14.26
C ASN A 809 10.23 19.61 14.68
N PRO A 810 10.65 19.99 15.89
CA PRO A 810 10.31 21.30 16.44
C PRO A 810 11.08 22.46 15.80
N ASP A 811 12.06 22.19 14.92
CA ASP A 811 12.99 23.19 14.40
C ASP A 811 12.43 24.03 13.22
N GLN A 812 11.12 23.95 12.92
CA GLN A 812 10.50 24.57 11.73
C GLN A 812 9.27 25.44 12.06
N VAL A 813 9.41 26.40 12.98
CA VAL A 813 8.45 27.51 13.09
C VAL A 813 8.88 28.62 12.14
N SER A 814 7.98 29.10 11.29
CA SER A 814 8.30 30.19 10.35
C SER A 814 8.48 31.53 11.07
N GLU A 815 9.24 32.43 10.45
CA GLU A 815 9.55 33.77 11.00
C GLU A 815 8.28 34.54 11.40
N ASN A 816 7.24 34.51 10.57
CA ASN A 816 5.95 35.14 10.86
C ASN A 816 5.27 34.57 12.13
N ILE A 817 5.32 33.25 12.34
CA ILE A 817 4.75 32.65 13.55
C ILE A 817 5.56 33.02 14.79
N ASN A 818 6.89 33.07 14.64
CA ASN A 818 7.77 33.53 15.70
C ASN A 818 7.40 34.97 16.11
N ASP A 819 7.22 35.87 15.15
CA ASP A 819 6.80 37.26 15.40
C ASP A 819 5.47 37.34 16.16
N ILE A 820 4.48 36.53 15.78
CA ILE A 820 3.18 36.46 16.47
C ILE A 820 3.36 36.04 17.94
N LEU A 821 4.20 35.04 18.22
CA LEU A 821 4.51 34.61 19.58
C LEU A 821 5.20 35.73 20.37
N MET A 822 6.21 36.37 19.78
CA MET A 822 6.96 37.44 20.44
C MET A 822 6.08 38.65 20.77
N GLN A 823 5.13 39.02 19.91
CA GLN A 823 4.16 40.10 20.16
C GLN A 823 3.29 39.86 21.41
N HIS A 824 3.04 38.60 21.78
CA HIS A 824 2.19 38.24 22.91
C HIS A 824 2.98 37.83 24.17
N SER A 825 4.31 37.87 24.13
CA SER A 825 5.20 37.47 25.23
C SER A 825 4.95 38.23 26.54
N SER A 826 4.53 39.49 26.48
CA SER A 826 4.28 40.33 27.66
C SER A 826 2.93 40.10 28.34
N LYS A 827 2.02 39.31 27.74
CA LYS A 827 0.64 39.12 28.23
C LYS A 827 0.57 38.54 29.65
N VAL A 828 1.56 37.74 30.03
CA VAL A 828 1.67 37.16 31.38
C VAL A 828 1.93 38.22 32.45
N ARG A 829 2.46 39.39 32.09
CA ARG A 829 2.68 40.51 33.03
C ARG A 829 1.39 41.03 33.65
N GLU A 830 0.24 40.81 33.01
CA GLU A 830 -1.06 41.20 33.54
C GLU A 830 -1.63 40.19 34.56
N ALA A 831 -1.00 39.02 34.72
CA ALA A 831 -1.46 37.97 35.63
C ALA A 831 -1.39 38.41 37.09
N ASP A 832 -2.15 37.75 37.97
CA ASP A 832 -1.99 37.95 39.40
C ASP A 832 -0.62 37.43 39.90
N PRO A 833 -0.09 37.95 41.02
CA PRO A 833 1.25 37.56 41.51
C PRO A 833 1.42 36.05 41.73
N SER A 834 0.38 35.35 42.19
CA SER A 834 0.46 33.91 42.47
C SER A 834 0.61 33.08 41.20
N LEU A 835 -0.07 33.49 40.12
CA LEU A 835 0.03 32.84 38.82
C LEU A 835 1.37 33.14 38.15
N ARG A 836 1.92 34.36 38.29
CA ARG A 836 3.28 34.69 37.80
C ARG A 836 4.32 33.76 38.41
N ILE A 837 4.31 33.59 39.73
CA ILE A 837 5.23 32.70 40.45
C ILE A 837 5.15 31.27 39.90
N LYS A 838 3.94 30.72 39.69
CA LYS A 838 3.75 29.36 39.14
C LYS A 838 4.29 29.20 37.72
N ILE A 839 4.10 30.21 36.87
CA ILE A 839 4.59 30.19 35.48
C ILE A 839 6.12 30.22 35.49
N PHE A 840 6.73 31.11 36.27
CA PHE A 840 8.17 31.21 36.38
C PHE A 840 8.80 29.93 36.93
N ASP A 841 8.19 29.31 37.95
CA ASP A 841 8.64 28.01 38.45
C ASP A 841 8.60 26.93 37.35
N SER A 842 7.52 26.91 36.55
CA SER A 842 7.38 25.97 35.43
C SER A 842 8.41 26.20 34.33
N ILE A 843 8.64 27.47 33.94
CA ILE A 843 9.62 27.84 32.91
C ILE A 843 11.04 27.52 33.38
N ILE A 844 11.41 27.90 34.62
CA ILE A 844 12.75 27.66 35.15
C ILE A 844 13.03 26.16 35.24
N ASN A 845 12.09 25.36 35.77
CA ASN A 845 12.25 23.91 35.81
C ASN A 845 12.43 23.31 34.39
N ALA A 846 11.66 23.77 33.41
CA ALA A 846 11.79 23.34 32.01
C ALA A 846 13.16 23.63 31.40
N LEU A 847 13.77 24.79 31.71
CA LEU A 847 15.11 25.15 31.25
C LEU A 847 16.20 24.20 31.78
N PHE A 848 15.97 23.52 32.91
CA PHE A 848 16.88 22.50 33.46
C PHE A 848 16.52 21.08 33.03
N ASP A 849 15.23 20.72 33.01
CA ASP A 849 14.76 19.35 32.85
C ASP A 849 14.73 18.89 31.39
N ILE A 850 14.64 19.80 30.42
CA ILE A 850 14.51 19.47 29.00
C ILE A 850 15.88 19.61 28.30
N PRO A 851 16.55 18.50 27.92
CA PRO A 851 17.95 18.53 27.47
C PRO A 851 18.20 19.30 26.17
N LYS A 852 17.20 19.36 25.28
CA LYS A 852 17.28 20.02 23.98
C LYS A 852 15.96 20.70 23.65
N LEU A 853 15.77 21.90 24.18
CA LEU A 853 14.68 22.78 23.75
C LEU A 853 14.95 23.30 22.32
N PRO A 854 13.91 23.38 21.46
CA PRO A 854 14.00 23.99 20.13
C PRO A 854 14.38 25.46 20.19
N GLU A 855 14.97 25.99 19.12
CA GLU A 855 15.46 27.37 19.06
C GLU A 855 14.41 28.43 19.32
N TRP A 856 13.32 28.39 18.56
CA TRP A 856 12.20 29.31 18.73
C TRP A 856 11.57 29.19 20.13
N HIS A 857 11.59 27.99 20.72
CA HIS A 857 10.99 27.73 22.03
C HIS A 857 11.83 28.38 23.13
N CYS A 858 13.15 28.21 23.11
CA CYS A 858 14.07 28.93 24.01
C CYS A 858 13.91 30.44 23.87
N ALA A 859 13.92 30.95 22.64
CA ALA A 859 13.79 32.39 22.37
C ALA A 859 12.46 32.95 22.89
N PHE A 860 11.36 32.18 22.74
CA PHE A 860 10.05 32.60 23.22
C PHE A 860 9.98 32.64 24.75
N LEU A 861 10.54 31.64 25.43
CA LEU A 861 10.61 31.64 26.91
C LEU A 861 11.50 32.78 27.44
N GLU A 862 12.61 33.06 26.76
CA GLU A 862 13.48 34.21 27.04
C GLU A 862 12.69 35.53 26.97
N GLU A 863 11.96 35.74 25.87
CA GLU A 863 11.15 36.93 25.67
C GLU A 863 10.03 37.08 26.70
N VAL A 864 9.42 35.98 27.17
CA VAL A 864 8.42 35.98 28.25
C VAL A 864 9.04 36.37 29.59
N ILE A 865 10.21 35.80 29.94
CA ILE A 865 10.92 36.10 31.20
C ILE A 865 11.33 37.58 31.24
N PHE A 866 12.03 38.06 30.21
CA PHE A 866 12.60 39.40 30.19
C PHE A 866 11.62 40.47 29.68
N ALA A 867 10.33 40.13 29.57
CA ALA A 867 9.28 41.14 29.44
C ALA A 867 9.11 41.97 30.74
N TYR A 868 9.50 41.42 31.88
CA TYR A 868 9.41 42.03 33.20
C TYR A 868 10.59 42.95 33.49
N SER A 869 10.39 43.99 34.32
CA SER A 869 11.49 44.81 34.82
C SER A 869 12.33 44.06 35.86
N PHE A 870 13.51 44.60 36.19
CA PHE A 870 14.35 44.04 37.23
C PHE A 870 13.62 43.91 38.57
N GLU A 871 12.88 44.94 38.98
CA GLU A 871 12.16 44.95 40.26
C GLU A 871 11.08 43.87 40.30
N GLU A 872 10.35 43.69 39.21
CA GLU A 872 9.34 42.64 39.09
C GLU A 872 9.97 41.24 39.18
N LEU A 873 11.11 41.04 38.53
CA LEU A 873 11.86 39.77 38.60
C LEU A 873 12.48 39.52 39.97
N ASP A 874 13.02 40.54 40.64
CA ASP A 874 13.56 40.43 42.01
C ASP A 874 12.46 39.97 42.98
N GLU A 875 11.24 40.52 42.87
CA GLU A 875 10.11 40.07 43.69
C GLU A 875 9.68 38.63 43.37
N ILE A 876 9.60 38.24 42.10
CA ILE A 876 9.24 36.86 41.72
C ILE A 876 10.28 35.85 42.21
N LEU A 877 11.58 36.16 42.07
CA LEU A 877 12.69 35.26 42.40
C LEU A 877 12.91 35.06 43.90
N LYS A 878 12.24 35.83 44.77
CA LYS A 878 12.16 35.56 46.21
C LYS A 878 11.37 34.29 46.51
N GLU A 879 10.31 34.04 45.75
CA GLU A 879 9.40 32.90 45.93
C GLU A 879 9.71 31.73 44.98
N VAL A 880 10.38 31.99 43.85
CA VAL A 880 10.77 30.96 42.87
C VAL A 880 12.21 30.48 43.10
N ALA A 881 12.39 29.16 43.21
CA ALA A 881 13.70 28.55 43.35
C ALA A 881 14.40 28.38 42.00
N ILE A 882 15.71 28.66 41.95
CA ILE A 882 16.56 28.30 40.80
C ILE A 882 17.28 26.99 41.19
N PRO A 883 17.04 25.87 40.48
CA PRO A 883 17.67 24.59 40.77
C PRO A 883 19.21 24.64 40.77
N LEU A 884 19.84 24.02 41.79
CA LEU A 884 21.30 23.87 41.91
C LEU A 884 21.83 22.69 41.06
N ARG A 885 21.61 22.72 39.74
CA ARG A 885 22.07 21.67 38.80
C ARG A 885 22.50 22.29 37.47
N ALA A 886 23.21 21.54 36.62
CA ALA A 886 23.72 22.09 35.36
C ALA A 886 22.60 22.25 34.32
N ALA A 887 22.44 23.47 33.78
CA ALA A 887 21.62 23.74 32.60
C ALA A 887 22.40 23.42 31.30
N SER A 888 21.67 23.23 30.19
CA SER A 888 22.25 23.10 28.85
C SER A 888 23.09 24.34 28.50
N SER A 889 24.13 24.19 27.64
CA SER A 889 25.00 25.32 27.24
C SER A 889 24.20 26.52 26.73
N ARG A 890 23.11 26.27 26.00
CA ARG A 890 22.19 27.27 25.48
C ARG A 890 21.40 28.00 26.56
N ASN A 891 20.89 27.29 27.57
CA ASN A 891 20.02 27.86 28.61
C ASN A 891 20.81 28.61 29.69
N LYS A 892 22.14 28.42 29.76
CA LYS A 892 23.01 29.08 30.74
C LYS A 892 22.91 30.60 30.74
N LYS A 893 22.64 31.22 29.58
CA LYS A 893 22.47 32.67 29.45
C LYS A 893 21.32 33.19 30.30
N ILE A 894 20.12 32.65 30.07
CA ILE A 894 18.90 33.00 30.81
C ILE A 894 19.11 32.76 32.30
N ILE A 895 19.63 31.59 32.67
CA ILE A 895 19.90 31.23 34.07
C ILE A 895 20.88 32.22 34.71
N SER A 896 21.98 32.58 34.04
CA SER A 896 22.99 33.48 34.59
C SER A 896 22.45 34.87 34.91
N ILE A 897 21.52 35.38 34.10
CA ILE A 897 20.86 36.66 34.35
C ILE A 897 19.88 36.54 35.52
N LEU A 898 19.08 35.47 35.59
CA LEU A 898 18.18 35.23 36.73
C LEU A 898 18.96 35.05 38.05
N GLU A 899 20.09 34.34 38.03
CA GLU A 899 20.99 34.20 39.16
C GLU A 899 21.61 35.54 39.58
N ALA A 900 21.99 36.38 38.62
CA ALA A 900 22.53 37.71 38.88
C ALA A 900 21.50 38.64 39.55
N ILE A 901 20.23 38.59 39.13
CA ILE A 901 19.12 39.29 39.78
C ILE A 901 18.97 38.79 41.21
N LYS A 902 18.83 37.47 41.40
CA LYS A 902 18.62 36.84 42.71
C LYS A 902 19.76 37.08 43.69
N CYS A 903 21.00 37.04 43.21
CA CYS A 903 22.21 37.25 44.01
C CYS A 903 22.61 38.72 44.15
N LYS A 904 21.92 39.64 43.46
CA LYS A 904 22.20 41.07 43.44
C LYS A 904 23.66 41.36 43.08
N ASN A 905 24.13 40.74 42.00
CA ASN A 905 25.52 40.81 41.56
C ASN A 905 25.64 40.86 40.02
N ILE A 906 26.79 41.31 39.54
CA ILE A 906 27.13 41.32 38.11
C ILE A 906 27.57 39.91 37.67
N PRO A 907 27.05 39.39 36.53
CA PRO A 907 27.48 38.10 35.97
C PRO A 907 28.99 38.00 35.71
N MET A 908 29.48 36.79 35.45
CA MET A 908 30.88 36.57 35.08
C MET A 908 31.17 37.05 33.65
N ASP A 909 32.41 37.43 33.37
CA ASP A 909 32.86 37.92 32.05
C ASP A 909 32.44 37.02 30.88
N ALA A 910 32.60 35.71 31.03
CA ALA A 910 32.20 34.75 30.01
C ALA A 910 30.68 34.74 29.75
N GLN A 911 29.86 34.97 30.78
CA GLN A 911 28.39 35.04 30.66
C GLN A 911 27.96 36.37 30.02
N ILE A 912 28.61 37.47 30.38
CA ILE A 912 28.37 38.80 29.80
C ILE A 912 28.68 38.77 28.31
N LEU A 913 29.83 38.23 27.92
CA LEU A 913 30.22 38.10 26.52
C LEU A 913 29.20 37.26 25.73
N ASP A 914 28.82 36.10 26.27
CA ASP A 914 27.88 35.18 25.63
C ASP A 914 26.48 35.81 25.41
N VAL A 915 26.02 36.66 26.34
CA VAL A 915 24.77 37.43 26.19
C VAL A 915 24.91 38.57 25.18
N LEU A 916 26.00 39.33 25.20
CA LEU A 916 26.19 40.47 24.29
C LEU A 916 26.36 40.05 22.82
N GLU A 917 26.91 38.88 22.56
CA GLU A 917 27.19 38.41 21.19
C GLU A 917 26.00 37.70 20.52
N SER A 918 25.13 37.03 21.28
CA SER A 918 24.19 36.07 20.68
C SER A 918 22.88 35.89 21.45
N SER A 919 22.33 36.98 21.98
CA SER A 919 21.03 36.98 22.67
C SER A 919 20.07 38.06 22.17
N THR A 920 18.80 38.02 22.61
CA THR A 920 17.80 39.00 22.19
C THR A 920 18.03 40.38 22.83
N SER A 921 17.38 41.40 22.26
CA SER A 921 17.47 42.76 22.79
C SER A 921 16.97 42.89 24.24
N ARG A 922 16.02 42.06 24.67
CA ARG A 922 15.46 42.12 26.04
C ARG A 922 16.42 41.62 27.10
N ILE A 923 17.09 40.48 26.88
CA ILE A 923 18.08 39.99 27.85
C ILE A 923 19.34 40.87 27.86
N ILE A 924 19.73 41.44 26.70
CA ILE A 924 20.79 42.46 26.65
C ILE A 924 20.37 43.69 27.47
N SER A 925 19.14 44.17 27.32
CA SER A 925 18.60 45.27 28.13
C SER A 925 18.64 44.92 29.62
N MET A 926 18.14 43.74 30.01
CA MET A 926 18.15 43.29 31.41
C MET A 926 19.58 43.19 31.98
N LEU A 927 20.53 42.67 31.20
CA LEU A 927 21.94 42.63 31.58
C LEU A 927 22.46 44.04 31.84
N LEU A 928 22.17 44.99 30.95
CA LEU A 928 22.60 46.38 31.12
C LEU A 928 21.94 47.05 32.32
N ASP A 929 20.67 46.76 32.61
CA ASP A 929 19.99 47.24 33.81
C ASP A 929 20.66 46.71 35.08
N ILE A 930 20.99 45.42 35.13
CA ILE A 930 21.74 44.80 36.23
C ILE A 930 23.11 45.49 36.39
N ILE A 931 23.86 45.65 35.30
CA ILE A 931 25.18 46.29 35.35
C ILE A 931 25.06 47.75 35.80
N ALA A 932 24.06 48.48 35.33
CA ALA A 932 23.83 49.87 35.71
C ALA A 932 23.49 50.02 37.20
N MET A 933 22.66 49.13 37.75
CA MET A 933 22.34 49.13 39.18
C MET A 933 23.52 48.75 40.06
N PHE A 934 24.35 47.80 39.63
CA PHE A 934 25.51 47.34 40.39
C PHE A 934 26.82 47.96 39.88
N LYS A 935 26.77 49.12 39.20
CA LYS A 935 27.93 49.72 38.55
C LYS A 935 29.11 50.01 39.47
N GLU A 936 28.86 50.23 40.77
CA GLU A 936 29.93 50.39 41.77
C GLU A 936 30.80 49.13 41.89
N ASN A 937 30.22 47.94 41.67
CA ASN A 937 30.94 46.66 41.67
C ASN A 937 31.84 46.49 40.43
N LEU A 938 31.66 47.29 39.37
CA LEU A 938 32.55 47.27 38.20
C LEU A 938 33.93 47.87 38.49
N ILE A 939 34.06 48.67 39.56
CA ILE A 939 35.33 49.34 39.90
C ILE A 939 36.48 48.33 40.06
N ASP A 940 36.18 47.10 40.50
CA ASP A 940 37.14 46.02 40.69
C ASP A 940 37.19 45.00 39.54
N LYS A 941 36.47 45.25 38.43
CA LYS A 941 36.35 44.34 37.28
C LYS A 941 36.79 45.01 35.96
N PRO A 942 38.08 45.29 35.77
CA PRO A 942 38.57 45.98 34.58
C PRO A 942 38.36 45.17 33.29
N SER A 943 38.38 43.83 33.35
CA SER A 943 38.07 42.95 32.22
C SER A 943 36.61 43.08 31.77
N THR A 944 35.65 43.16 32.72
CA THR A 944 34.24 43.40 32.39
C THR A 944 34.04 44.74 31.70
N ILE A 945 34.68 45.81 32.19
CA ILE A 945 34.57 47.14 31.57
C ILE A 945 35.13 47.13 30.15
N LEU A 946 36.24 46.40 29.91
CA LEU A 946 36.80 46.22 28.58
C LEU A 946 35.81 45.48 27.65
N ILE A 947 35.21 44.38 28.09
CA ILE A 947 34.20 43.64 27.32
C ILE A 947 33.04 44.56 26.89
N LEU A 948 32.56 45.42 27.79
CA LEU A 948 31.48 46.37 27.48
C LEU A 948 31.91 47.45 26.46
N LEU A 949 33.18 47.86 26.47
CA LEU A 949 33.76 48.78 25.48
C LEU A 949 34.04 48.12 24.13
N GLU A 950 34.31 46.82 24.11
CA GLU A 950 34.56 46.05 22.88
C GLU A 950 33.26 45.62 22.20
N SER A 951 32.16 45.52 22.96
CA SER A 951 30.85 45.15 22.48
C SER A 951 30.32 46.09 21.38
N GLU A 952 29.54 45.54 20.44
CA GLU A 952 28.84 46.32 19.42
C GLU A 952 27.65 47.13 19.99
N VAL A 953 27.21 46.84 21.22
CA VAL A 953 26.03 47.45 21.84
C VAL A 953 26.34 48.88 22.34
N PRO A 954 25.78 49.95 21.74
CA PRO A 954 26.18 51.33 22.07
C PRO A 954 25.94 51.74 23.53
N ILE A 955 24.87 51.22 24.15
CA ILE A 955 24.54 51.51 25.55
C ILE A 955 25.57 50.90 26.50
N ALA A 956 26.04 49.67 26.20
CA ALA A 956 27.11 49.02 26.96
C ALA A 956 28.40 49.85 26.94
N ASN A 957 28.76 50.37 25.76
CA ASN A 957 29.91 51.24 25.57
C ASN A 957 29.78 52.53 26.39
N GLN A 958 28.60 53.17 26.39
CA GLN A 958 28.38 54.40 27.14
C GLN A 958 28.53 54.16 28.65
N LEU A 959 27.90 53.10 29.17
CA LEU A 959 28.00 52.73 30.58
C LEU A 959 29.46 52.48 30.99
N ALA A 960 30.22 51.79 30.14
CA ALA A 960 31.63 51.53 30.38
C ALA A 960 32.49 52.82 30.39
N LYS A 961 32.19 53.79 29.51
CA LYS A 961 32.85 55.11 29.49
C LYS A 961 32.53 55.94 30.72
N GLU A 962 31.28 55.91 31.18
CA GLU A 962 30.85 56.57 32.42
C GLU A 962 31.59 55.99 33.63
N VAL A 963 31.64 54.67 33.74
CA VAL A 963 32.37 53.98 34.82
C VAL A 963 33.86 54.31 34.74
N PHE A 964 34.49 54.21 33.56
CA PHE A 964 35.90 54.58 33.34
C PHE A 964 36.23 55.99 33.82
N SER A 965 35.35 56.96 33.55
CA SER A 965 35.53 58.36 33.93
C SER A 965 35.41 58.58 35.45
N SER A 966 34.70 57.68 36.14
CA SER A 966 34.52 57.72 37.60
C SER A 966 35.58 56.95 38.40
N LEU A 967 36.48 56.22 37.73
CA LEU A 967 37.50 55.41 38.40
C LEU A 967 38.58 56.27 39.08
N PRO A 968 39.12 55.84 40.24
CA PRO A 968 40.34 56.41 40.78
C PRO A 968 41.51 56.30 39.79
N GLN A 969 42.37 57.32 39.73
CA GLN A 969 43.44 57.45 38.74
C GLN A 969 44.34 56.21 38.60
N GLU A 970 44.67 55.54 39.70
CA GLU A 970 45.43 54.27 39.72
C GLU A 970 44.73 53.14 38.94
N LYS A 971 43.43 52.95 39.18
CA LYS A 971 42.62 51.92 38.49
C LYS A 971 42.31 52.32 37.06
N GLN A 972 42.09 53.62 36.83
CA GLN A 972 41.89 54.19 35.50
C GLN A 972 43.12 53.95 34.63
N LYS A 973 44.34 54.16 35.14
CA LYS A 973 45.60 53.86 34.43
C LYS A 973 45.70 52.39 34.02
N LYS A 974 45.41 51.47 34.95
CA LYS A 974 45.45 50.02 34.67
C LYS A 974 44.47 49.62 33.56
N LEU A 975 43.22 50.09 33.65
CA LEU A 975 42.20 49.81 32.65
C LEU A 975 42.51 50.47 31.30
N HIS A 976 43.03 51.70 31.31
CA HIS A 976 43.40 52.42 30.09
C HIS A 976 44.50 51.71 29.29
N SER A 977 45.47 51.10 29.99
CA SER A 977 46.44 50.21 29.34
C SER A 977 45.74 49.06 28.62
N MET A 978 44.77 48.38 29.26
CA MET A 978 44.02 47.30 28.63
C MET A 978 43.19 47.78 27.41
N ILE A 979 42.56 48.96 27.51
CA ILE A 979 41.77 49.55 26.42
C ILE A 979 42.65 49.86 25.19
N ILE A 980 43.85 50.39 25.41
CA ILE A 980 44.81 50.67 24.34
C ILE A 980 45.36 49.38 23.70
N ASP A 981 45.41 48.27 24.44
CA ASP A 981 45.84 46.96 23.91
C ASP A 981 44.78 46.26 23.06
N SER A 982 43.54 46.71 23.19
CA SER A 982 42.42 46.04 22.56
C SER A 982 42.61 46.00 21.05
N PRO A 983 42.42 44.84 20.41
CA PRO A 983 42.41 44.77 18.95
C PRO A 983 41.16 45.41 18.33
N VAL A 984 40.17 45.81 19.14
CA VAL A 984 38.87 46.32 18.68
C VAL A 984 38.91 47.84 18.53
N GLU A 985 38.61 48.34 17.32
CA GLU A 985 38.70 49.77 16.95
C GLU A 985 38.00 50.72 17.91
N ARG A 986 36.76 50.42 18.28
CA ARG A 986 35.98 51.22 19.24
C ARG A 986 36.67 51.37 20.60
N ALA A 987 37.30 50.30 21.10
CA ALA A 987 37.96 50.31 22.39
C ALA A 987 39.26 51.12 22.30
N TYR A 988 40.18 50.77 21.39
CA TYR A 988 41.45 51.50 21.29
C TYR A 988 41.26 52.96 20.89
N SER A 989 40.25 53.30 20.07
CA SER A 989 39.96 54.69 19.68
C SER A 989 39.50 55.52 20.87
N PHE A 990 38.65 54.96 21.74
CA PHE A 990 38.31 55.58 23.02
C PHE A 990 39.56 55.75 23.90
N GLY A 991 40.41 54.72 23.95
CA GLY A 991 41.70 54.79 24.63
C GLY A 991 42.56 55.96 24.13
N LEU A 992 42.74 56.11 22.82
CA LEU A 992 43.54 57.19 22.23
C LEU A 992 42.99 58.57 22.61
N LEU A 993 41.67 58.76 22.54
CA LEU A 993 41.03 60.03 22.96
C LEU A 993 41.29 60.36 24.43
N GLN A 994 41.30 59.35 25.30
CA GLN A 994 41.58 59.55 26.73
C GLN A 994 43.06 59.80 27.02
N LEU A 995 44.00 59.43 26.13
CA LEU A 995 45.43 59.68 26.36
C LEU A 995 45.74 61.17 26.45
N ASP A 996 45.20 61.96 25.52
CA ASP A 996 45.35 63.42 25.53
C ASP A 996 44.70 64.03 26.76
N SER A 997 43.51 63.56 27.12
CA SER A 997 42.76 64.10 28.26
C SER A 997 43.41 63.80 29.61
N ILE A 998 44.04 62.63 29.78
CA ILE A 998 44.52 62.15 31.09
C ILE A 998 46.02 62.40 31.28
N TYR A 999 46.82 62.22 30.22
CA TYR A 999 48.29 62.31 30.31
C TYR A 999 48.91 63.48 29.54
N GLY A 1000 48.11 64.18 28.72
CA GLY A 1000 48.58 65.29 27.90
C GLY A 1000 49.73 64.85 27.00
N GLU A 1001 50.81 65.64 26.95
CA GLU A 1001 51.97 65.35 26.12
C GLU A 1001 52.89 64.23 26.65
N ARG A 1002 52.75 63.85 27.93
CA ARG A 1002 53.63 62.87 28.59
C ARG A 1002 52.95 61.52 28.79
N ILE A 1003 52.93 60.70 27.75
CA ILE A 1003 52.34 59.35 27.80
C ILE A 1003 53.15 58.44 28.74
N PRO A 1004 52.50 57.63 29.62
CA PRO A 1004 53.20 56.67 30.49
C PRO A 1004 54.10 55.71 29.71
N GLY A 1005 55.32 55.46 30.21
CA GLY A 1005 56.32 54.65 29.50
C GLY A 1005 55.85 53.24 29.13
N GLU A 1006 55.06 52.63 30.01
CA GLU A 1006 54.43 51.32 29.80
C GLU A 1006 53.52 51.32 28.56
N PHE A 1007 52.79 52.42 28.33
CA PHE A 1007 51.86 52.54 27.20
C PHE A 1007 52.63 52.75 25.90
N ILE A 1008 53.75 53.49 25.94
CA ILE A 1008 54.59 53.74 24.76
C ILE A 1008 55.07 52.41 24.16
N VAL A 1009 55.55 51.49 25.00
CA VAL A 1009 56.02 50.17 24.55
C VAL A 1009 54.88 49.41 23.88
N GLN A 1010 53.75 49.33 24.59
CA GLN A 1010 52.55 48.62 24.17
C GLN A 1010 52.00 49.16 22.83
N MET A 1011 51.89 50.48 22.69
CA MET A 1011 51.40 51.15 21.47
C MET A 1011 52.32 50.96 20.27
N LEU A 1012 53.64 50.91 20.47
CA LEU A 1012 54.61 50.65 19.40
C LEU A 1012 54.52 49.20 18.89
N GLU A 1013 54.15 48.26 19.76
CA GLU A 1013 53.97 46.84 19.42
C GLU A 1013 52.55 46.50 18.93
N HIS A 1014 51.59 47.40 19.13
CA HIS A 1014 50.18 47.21 18.85
C HIS A 1014 49.86 46.82 17.39
N GLY A 1015 48.83 46.00 17.16
CA GLY A 1015 48.44 45.52 15.83
C GLY A 1015 47.91 46.62 14.90
N SER A 1016 47.18 47.61 15.45
CA SER A 1016 46.57 48.70 14.67
C SER A 1016 47.60 49.75 14.18
N PRO A 1017 47.63 50.09 12.87
CA PRO A 1017 48.43 51.18 12.33
C PRO A 1017 48.08 52.55 12.94
N GLU A 1018 46.84 52.76 13.36
CA GLU A 1018 46.36 54.05 13.91
C GLU A 1018 46.99 54.31 15.28
N VAL A 1019 47.00 53.29 16.15
CA VAL A 1019 47.65 53.36 17.47
C VAL A 1019 49.15 53.63 17.31
N LYS A 1020 49.80 52.94 16.37
CA LYS A 1020 51.22 53.15 16.02
C LYS A 1020 51.50 54.54 15.47
N ALA A 1021 50.62 55.04 14.58
CA ALA A 1021 50.75 56.36 13.99
C ALA A 1021 50.57 57.45 15.04
N TYR A 1022 49.61 57.29 15.96
CA TYR A 1022 49.37 58.22 17.05
C TYR A 1022 50.62 58.37 17.94
N ILE A 1023 51.17 57.25 18.44
CA ILE A 1023 52.36 57.30 19.31
C ILE A 1023 53.60 57.79 18.55
N SER A 1024 53.77 57.38 17.28
CA SER A 1024 54.89 57.84 16.45
C SER A 1024 54.81 59.34 16.20
N SER A 1025 53.63 59.88 15.89
CA SER A 1025 53.41 61.31 15.68
C SER A 1025 53.77 62.12 16.93
N LYS A 1026 53.34 61.67 18.11
CA LYS A 1026 53.58 62.35 19.39
C LYS A 1026 55.05 62.31 19.82
N VAL A 1027 55.71 61.18 19.55
CA VAL A 1027 57.15 61.01 19.74
C VAL A 1027 57.94 61.87 18.75
N ASP A 1028 57.63 61.80 17.46
CA ASP A 1028 58.34 62.52 16.40
C ASP A 1028 58.16 64.04 16.57
N SER A 1029 56.95 64.53 16.91
CA SER A 1029 56.71 65.95 17.16
C SER A 1029 57.57 66.50 18.30
N THR A 1030 57.71 65.71 19.38
CA THR A 1030 58.57 66.07 20.52
C THR A 1030 60.06 66.01 20.15
N ILE A 1031 60.47 65.02 19.35
CA ILE A 1031 61.86 64.81 18.93
C ILE A 1031 62.32 65.88 17.92
N GLU A 1032 61.46 66.30 17.01
CA GLU A 1032 61.81 67.22 15.91
C GLU A 1032 61.67 68.70 16.30
N ASN A 1033 60.74 69.03 17.21
CA ASN A 1033 60.37 70.41 17.57
C ASN A 1033 60.46 70.68 19.09
N PHE A 1034 61.60 70.37 19.70
CA PHE A 1034 61.87 70.67 21.11
C PHE A 1034 62.04 72.17 21.37
N SER A 1035 61.55 72.64 22.53
CA SER A 1035 61.62 74.02 23.01
C SER A 1035 62.03 74.05 24.49
N ILE A 1036 62.21 75.25 25.06
CA ILE A 1036 62.52 75.42 26.49
C ILE A 1036 61.47 74.72 27.37
N GLU A 1037 60.19 74.75 26.94
CA GLU A 1037 59.05 74.18 27.66
C GLU A 1037 58.95 72.66 27.51
N THR A 1038 59.42 72.09 26.39
CA THR A 1038 59.36 70.64 26.11
C THR A 1038 60.67 69.90 26.35
N LYS A 1039 61.72 70.57 26.85
CA LYS A 1039 63.06 69.96 27.05
C LYS A 1039 63.06 68.75 27.97
N GLU A 1040 62.28 68.76 29.05
CA GLU A 1040 62.17 67.62 29.98
C GLU A 1040 61.35 66.47 29.37
N LEU A 1041 60.36 66.80 28.54
CA LEU A 1041 59.55 65.83 27.82
C LEU A 1041 60.38 65.11 26.76
N PHE A 1042 61.24 65.83 26.04
CA PHE A 1042 62.22 65.24 25.11
C PHE A 1042 63.10 64.22 25.83
N ILE A 1043 63.70 64.59 26.98
CA ILE A 1043 64.54 63.68 27.77
C ILE A 1043 63.76 62.45 28.23
N TYR A 1044 62.50 62.62 28.62
CA TYR A 1044 61.62 61.51 29.01
C TYR A 1044 61.41 60.50 27.87
N TYR A 1045 61.09 60.96 26.65
CA TYR A 1045 60.93 60.07 25.50
C TYR A 1045 62.26 59.45 25.05
N VAL A 1046 63.38 60.20 25.10
CA VAL A 1046 64.73 59.67 24.84
C VAL A 1046 65.04 58.49 25.76
N LYS A 1047 64.88 58.68 27.08
CA LYS A 1047 65.11 57.61 28.07
C LYS A 1047 64.21 56.41 27.79
N THR A 1048 62.93 56.65 27.50
CA THR A 1048 61.97 55.57 27.28
C THR A 1048 62.26 54.77 26.01
N LEU A 1049 62.54 55.45 24.89
CA LEU A 1049 62.70 54.82 23.56
C LEU A 1049 64.05 54.11 23.39
N LEU A 1050 65.12 54.67 23.95
CA LEU A 1050 66.45 54.06 23.84
C LEU A 1050 66.56 52.76 24.65
N LEU A 1051 65.77 52.62 25.72
CA LEU A 1051 65.69 51.43 26.55
C LEU A 1051 64.83 50.29 25.95
N LEU A 1052 64.16 50.50 24.82
CA LEU A 1052 63.31 49.48 24.18
C LEU A 1052 64.11 48.36 23.49
N PRO A 1053 63.53 47.17 23.22
CA PRO A 1053 64.18 46.13 22.44
C PRO A 1053 64.55 46.56 21.00
N ASN A 1054 65.54 45.91 20.39
CA ASN A 1054 66.11 46.25 19.06
C ASN A 1054 65.13 46.22 17.87
N ARG A 1055 63.91 45.69 18.04
CA ARG A 1055 62.91 45.63 16.95
C ARG A 1055 62.45 47.03 16.48
N ASN A 1056 62.67 48.08 17.27
CA ASN A 1056 62.32 49.48 16.96
C ASN A 1056 63.52 50.34 16.47
N SER A 1057 64.46 49.72 15.74
CA SER A 1057 65.74 50.32 15.33
C SER A 1057 65.63 51.66 14.56
N LYS A 1058 64.56 51.88 13.78
CA LYS A 1058 64.35 53.14 13.03
C LYS A 1058 64.01 54.32 13.95
N SER A 1059 63.12 54.13 14.93
CA SER A 1059 62.77 55.17 15.91
C SER A 1059 63.96 55.52 16.79
N LYS A 1060 64.75 54.51 17.20
CA LYS A 1060 66.01 54.74 17.92
C LYS A 1060 67.02 55.56 17.12
N GLN A 1061 67.17 55.26 15.82
CA GLN A 1061 68.08 56.01 14.95
C GLN A 1061 67.70 57.50 14.91
N ARG A 1062 66.42 57.82 14.74
CA ARG A 1062 65.93 59.21 14.77
C ARG A 1062 66.23 59.91 16.10
N VAL A 1063 66.05 59.21 17.22
CA VAL A 1063 66.43 59.71 18.54
C VAL A 1063 67.92 60.03 18.57
N TYR A 1064 68.80 59.10 18.18
CA TYR A 1064 70.24 59.35 18.17
C TYR A 1064 70.66 60.52 17.28
N ASP A 1065 69.99 60.70 16.14
CA ASP A 1065 70.28 61.78 15.20
C ASP A 1065 69.82 63.16 15.70
N SER A 1066 68.82 63.24 16.59
CA SER A 1066 68.34 64.51 17.16
C SER A 1066 69.15 64.99 18.37
N LEU A 1067 69.86 64.09 19.08
CA LEU A 1067 70.60 64.42 20.30
C LEU A 1067 71.66 65.52 20.14
N PRO A 1068 72.50 65.56 19.06
CA PRO A 1068 73.45 66.66 18.87
C PRO A 1068 72.78 68.03 18.79
N ARG A 1069 71.67 68.12 18.03
CA ARG A 1069 70.88 69.34 17.87
C ARG A 1069 70.20 69.76 19.17
N PHE A 1070 69.75 68.80 19.98
CA PHE A 1070 69.14 69.08 21.27
C PHE A 1070 70.18 69.65 22.25
N VAL A 1071 71.36 69.03 22.34
CA VAL A 1071 72.42 69.45 23.27
C VAL A 1071 73.01 70.81 22.89
N SER A 1072 73.16 71.12 21.60
CA SER A 1072 73.60 72.45 21.16
C SER A 1072 72.59 73.56 21.49
N THR A 1073 71.30 73.22 21.55
CA THR A 1073 70.22 74.16 21.91
C THR A 1073 70.04 74.30 23.42
N PHE A 1074 70.30 73.22 24.19
CA PHE A 1074 70.21 73.18 25.65
C PHE A 1074 71.48 72.62 26.32
N PRO A 1075 72.55 73.43 26.41
CA PRO A 1075 73.83 72.99 26.97
C PRO A 1075 73.73 72.55 28.45
N ASP A 1076 72.75 73.05 29.20
CA ASP A 1076 72.48 72.66 30.60
C ASP A 1076 72.14 71.17 30.74
N LYS A 1077 71.71 70.51 29.65
CA LYS A 1077 71.35 69.08 29.61
C LYS A 1077 72.45 68.17 29.07
N LEU A 1078 73.62 68.71 28.71
CA LEU A 1078 74.76 67.95 28.18
C LEU A 1078 75.15 66.77 29.07
N SER A 1079 75.35 67.02 30.37
CA SER A 1079 75.79 65.98 31.32
C SER A 1079 74.80 64.82 31.44
N GLU A 1080 73.49 65.11 31.36
CA GLU A 1080 72.43 64.12 31.43
C GLU A 1080 72.38 63.24 30.17
N ILE A 1081 72.52 63.85 28.98
CA ILE A 1081 72.56 63.12 27.70
C ILE A 1081 73.86 62.30 27.56
N GLU A 1082 75.02 62.85 27.95
CA GLU A 1082 76.27 62.09 27.95
C GLU A 1082 76.18 60.87 28.87
N SER A 1083 75.59 61.01 30.06
CA SER A 1083 75.37 59.89 30.99
C SER A 1083 74.48 58.81 30.37
N ILE A 1084 73.38 59.18 29.72
CA ILE A 1084 72.50 58.22 29.01
C ILE A 1084 73.26 57.49 27.90
N LEU A 1085 74.02 58.21 27.07
CA LEU A 1085 74.76 57.63 25.95
C LEU A 1085 75.94 56.75 26.40
N ILE A 1086 76.65 57.13 27.47
CA ILE A 1086 77.72 56.32 28.04
C ILE A 1086 77.15 55.01 28.61
N ASN A 1087 76.04 55.09 29.34
CA ASN A 1087 75.38 53.90 29.90
C ASN A 1087 74.92 52.94 28.79
N ILE A 1088 74.38 53.45 27.68
CA ILE A 1088 74.00 52.61 26.53
C ILE A 1088 75.21 52.12 25.73
N GLY A 1089 76.26 52.95 25.61
CA GLY A 1089 77.53 52.60 24.98
C GLY A 1089 78.27 51.46 25.69
N ALA A 1090 78.00 51.27 26.98
CA ALA A 1090 78.48 50.14 27.77
C ALA A 1090 77.56 48.89 27.71
N SER A 1091 76.45 48.94 26.95
CA SER A 1091 75.53 47.81 26.83
C SER A 1091 76.05 46.70 25.92
N ASN A 1092 75.61 45.46 26.15
CA ASN A 1092 75.95 44.31 25.32
C ASN A 1092 75.22 44.28 23.96
N ILE A 1093 74.39 45.28 23.66
CA ILE A 1093 73.64 45.38 22.41
C ILE A 1093 74.49 46.17 21.40
N ILE A 1094 75.27 45.46 20.57
CA ILE A 1094 76.29 46.02 19.66
C ILE A 1094 75.75 47.23 18.86
N ILE A 1095 74.59 47.10 18.23
CA ILE A 1095 74.00 48.15 17.38
C ILE A 1095 73.66 49.41 18.17
N ASP A 1096 73.12 49.26 19.39
CA ASP A 1096 72.76 50.42 20.23
C ASP A 1096 74.02 51.05 20.85
N ALA A 1097 75.00 50.23 21.24
CA ALA A 1097 76.28 50.70 21.74
C ALA A 1097 77.05 51.52 20.69
N GLU A 1098 77.12 51.03 19.45
CA GLU A 1098 77.75 51.75 18.33
C GLU A 1098 77.05 53.09 18.07
N ARG A 1099 75.72 53.11 17.97
CA ARG A 1099 74.96 54.33 17.72
C ARG A 1099 75.10 55.34 18.85
N ALA A 1100 75.06 54.89 20.10
CA ALA A 1100 75.23 55.75 21.26
C ALA A 1100 76.63 56.39 21.32
N LEU A 1101 77.69 55.60 21.04
CA LEU A 1101 79.06 56.10 20.96
C LEU A 1101 79.26 57.07 19.79
N VAL A 1102 78.64 56.81 18.63
CA VAL A 1102 78.68 57.73 17.47
C VAL A 1102 77.97 59.05 17.79
N ALA A 1103 76.79 59.02 18.42
CA ALA A 1103 76.08 60.22 18.86
C ALA A 1103 76.89 61.00 19.90
N LEU A 1104 77.49 60.31 20.88
CA LEU A 1104 78.37 60.91 21.89
C LEU A 1104 79.60 61.57 21.27
N ALA A 1105 80.23 60.91 20.28
CA ALA A 1105 81.36 61.47 19.55
C ALA A 1105 80.98 62.73 18.76
N LYS A 1106 79.81 62.77 18.12
CA LYS A 1106 79.28 63.97 17.44
C LYS A 1106 79.07 65.13 18.42
N ILE A 1107 78.41 64.87 19.55
CA ILE A 1107 78.16 65.87 20.60
C ILE A 1107 79.48 66.45 21.13
N ARG A 1108 80.47 65.60 21.45
CA ARG A 1108 81.78 66.04 21.96
C ARG A 1108 82.59 66.81 20.91
N LYS A 1109 82.50 66.41 19.64
CA LYS A 1109 83.17 67.10 18.53
C LYS A 1109 82.59 68.49 18.28
N GLU A 1110 81.27 68.64 18.34
CA GLU A 1110 80.58 69.92 18.18
C GLU A 1110 80.76 70.83 19.41
N GLY A 1111 80.78 70.26 20.64
CA GLY A 1111 81.06 71.01 21.87
C GLY A 1111 82.50 71.55 21.97
N ALA A 1112 83.48 70.89 21.35
CA ALA A 1112 84.87 71.37 21.28
C ALA A 1112 85.04 72.67 20.46
N VAL A 1113 84.04 73.05 19.64
CA VAL A 1113 84.03 74.28 18.83
C VAL A 1113 83.55 75.51 19.63
N HIS A 1114 83.01 75.33 20.85
CA HIS A 1114 82.49 76.41 21.69
C HIS A 1114 83.24 76.60 23.03
N ALA A 1115 84.35 75.88 23.23
CA ALA A 1115 85.25 76.04 24.38
C ALA A 1115 86.68 76.51 23.97
N GLY A 1116 86.81 77.09 22.76
CA GLY A 1116 88.04 77.70 22.25
C GLY A 1116 87.88 79.20 22.08
#